data_AF-A0A1Q9CB21-F1
#
_entry.id   AF-A0A1Q9CB21-F1
#
_cell.length_a   1.000
_cell.length_b   1.000
_cell.length_c   1.000
_cell.angle_alpha   90.00
_cell.angle_beta   90.00
_cell.angle_gamma   90.00
#
_symmetry.space_group_name_H-M   'P 1'
#
loop_
_entity.id
_entity.type
_entity.pdbx_description
1 polymer ?
#
loop_
_entity_poly.entity_id
_entity_poly.type
_entity_poly.pdbx_seq_one_letter_code
_entity_poly.pdbx_strand_id
1 'polypeptide(L)'
;MLPALIVFDLDACLWTPEMYELTTSPSAYCSKRGGVIAGRDTVSLFPGAQSVLQRLCTDATLSGIQIAVASSTTEPAFANKCLDEFPLLPGKVEKVADLVKFRQIYPGSKGAQHFPKLKDESGLSYENMIFFDDCTYSDNCADVASRCPGVLCVRTPRGLTEEDFDLALAAFAKLWPALKPLFSAKEIPIEVVTLFLKELDLMVSLAPAAETQAVLLPFLLRCMELQEPTILNEVLEKVPYLHKKFEYRQVKDQILPRMLQLLGTAAPKVKVQVLMGLSRIFEIFDKNTIQDIVLPAFEKLTKSGLFCRLDKAKRQSPNCPVVAPALNARAATAHTRRMMCAWGRWGVLFEGTEDSHTSCSVEAMQDGSRLPAHPPAVCADVFQRWLQDDCYCATGLFWQQAPQVAGGDAGLHARRLLQGGDHPWCGRRGLDVWGLLYDSYAFAAGCGFTAMAVWSALRLFRGFRVARETDRRLQVAIHVFCLVSSVVRLGYIICEATLVHQPRTRESLLERLAGASYTAFFPLSAAAFLCICQYWLRLIDFMDQAVEKPWYQNPLILLCLLFLILEAGHDFMYLQGEHFVLEGMYFFWLSCLSVGTAFLGVSIAWHLYRRMRSWLTADAGNAVFKRTLVSSALVSASSVCMLILSVVQALVGRYFPWPCFECWVTGRLLELAYLVMVLLAVGRAEAPEGLASPNNSVLPGLRESSFAESVTSQGSPGGWEAKLSK
;
A
#
# COMPACT_ATOMS: atom_id res chain seq x y z
N MET A 1 -18.44 -34.65 -6.71
CA MET A 1 -17.11 -35.28 -6.88
C MET A 1 -16.42 -35.28 -5.54
N LEU A 2 -15.63 -36.30 -5.23
CA LEU A 2 -14.79 -36.36 -4.03
C LEU A 2 -13.33 -36.16 -4.45
N PRO A 3 -12.47 -35.64 -3.56
CA PRO A 3 -11.04 -35.54 -3.84
C PRO A 3 -10.42 -36.93 -3.94
N ALA A 4 -9.35 -37.07 -4.72
CA ALA A 4 -8.60 -38.31 -4.78
C ALA A 4 -7.56 -38.41 -3.65
N LEU A 5 -7.10 -37.27 -3.14
CA LEU A 5 -6.14 -37.18 -2.03
C LEU A 5 -6.60 -36.13 -1.01
N ILE A 6 -6.54 -36.47 0.28
CA ILE A 6 -6.66 -35.50 1.37
C ILE A 6 -5.33 -35.48 2.12
N VAL A 7 -4.79 -34.27 2.28
CA VAL A 7 -3.52 -34.01 2.95
C VAL A 7 -3.80 -33.28 4.25
N PHE A 8 -3.26 -33.77 5.36
CA PHE A 8 -3.35 -33.13 6.66
C PHE A 8 -1.96 -32.63 7.10
N ASP A 9 -1.91 -31.43 7.69
CA ASP A 9 -0.85 -31.13 8.64
C ASP A 9 -0.97 -31.99 9.90
N LEU A 10 0.03 -31.97 10.77
CA LEU A 10 0.09 -32.75 12.00
C LEU A 10 -0.10 -31.88 13.23
N ASP A 11 0.93 -31.12 13.59
CA ASP A 11 0.97 -30.24 14.75
C ASP A 11 -0.11 -29.16 14.62
N ALA A 12 -0.87 -28.90 15.69
CA ALA A 12 -1.99 -27.95 15.76
C ALA A 12 -3.14 -28.17 14.76
N CYS A 13 -3.04 -29.11 13.83
CA CYS A 13 -4.10 -29.55 12.92
C CYS A 13 -4.76 -30.85 13.38
N LEU A 14 -4.00 -31.94 13.52
CA LEU A 14 -4.51 -33.23 13.99
C LEU A 14 -4.42 -33.39 15.50
N TRP A 15 -3.36 -32.89 16.13
CA TRP A 15 -3.12 -33.09 17.57
C TRP A 15 -2.51 -31.88 18.27
N THR A 16 -2.48 -31.99 19.59
CA THR A 16 -1.80 -31.09 20.52
C THR A 16 -1.23 -31.91 21.70
N PRO A 17 -0.11 -31.50 22.33
CA PRO A 17 0.81 -30.42 21.95
C PRO A 17 1.58 -30.69 20.65
N GLU A 18 2.31 -29.69 20.17
CA GLU A 18 3.16 -29.80 18.99
C GLU A 18 4.42 -30.63 19.29
N MET A 19 5.02 -31.29 18.29
CA MET A 19 6.13 -32.21 18.55
C MET A 19 7.35 -31.52 19.18
N TYR A 20 7.63 -30.25 18.85
CA TYR A 20 8.76 -29.51 19.42
C TYR A 20 8.56 -29.13 20.89
N GLU A 21 7.32 -29.16 21.38
CA GLU A 21 6.98 -28.89 22.78
C GLU A 21 7.26 -30.10 23.68
N LEU A 22 7.47 -31.29 23.08
CA LEU A 22 7.68 -32.52 23.82
C LEU A 22 9.09 -32.61 24.39
N THR A 23 9.17 -32.81 25.70
CA THR A 23 10.45 -32.99 26.41
C THR A 23 11.06 -34.38 26.24
N THR A 24 10.27 -35.36 25.79
CA THR A 24 10.69 -36.75 25.64
C THR A 24 10.01 -37.39 24.44
N SER A 25 10.65 -38.40 23.86
CA SER A 25 10.10 -39.13 22.73
C SER A 25 8.73 -39.74 23.08
N PRO A 26 7.73 -39.63 22.18
CA PRO A 26 6.48 -40.36 22.29
C PRO A 26 6.73 -41.87 22.46
N SER A 27 5.90 -42.51 23.27
CA SER A 27 6.02 -43.92 23.65
C SER A 27 4.79 -44.71 23.20
N ALA A 28 3.90 -45.12 24.09
CA ALA A 28 2.69 -45.86 23.75
C ALA A 28 1.43 -45.02 23.98
N TYR A 29 0.37 -45.34 23.24
CA TYR A 29 -0.95 -44.79 23.51
C TYR A 29 -1.50 -45.26 24.87
N CYS A 30 -2.00 -44.32 25.67
CA CYS A 30 -2.63 -44.60 26.97
C CYS A 30 -4.12 -44.22 26.92
N SER A 31 -4.99 -45.24 26.94
CA SER A 31 -6.45 -45.03 26.93
C SER A 31 -6.96 -44.23 28.13
N LYS A 32 -6.32 -44.37 29.31
CA LYS A 32 -6.69 -43.61 30.52
C LYS A 32 -6.39 -42.12 30.41
N ARG A 33 -5.35 -41.74 29.66
CA ARG A 33 -4.98 -40.34 29.43
C ARG A 33 -5.52 -39.78 28.10
N GLY A 34 -6.04 -40.63 27.23
CA GLY A 34 -6.63 -40.22 25.95
C GLY A 34 -5.63 -39.84 24.86
N GLY A 35 -4.38 -40.30 24.95
CA GLY A 35 -3.33 -39.89 24.00
C GLY A 35 -2.03 -40.69 24.10
N VAL A 36 -1.08 -40.37 23.23
CA VAL A 36 0.27 -40.95 23.19
C VAL A 36 1.13 -40.30 24.26
N ILE A 37 1.76 -41.11 25.12
CA ILE A 37 2.53 -40.61 26.24
C ILE A 37 3.93 -40.17 25.80
N ALA A 38 4.32 -38.95 26.16
CA ALA A 38 5.67 -38.42 26.01
C ALA A 38 6.13 -37.90 27.38
N GLY A 39 6.61 -38.83 28.23
CA GLY A 39 7.06 -38.48 29.58
C GLY A 39 5.89 -38.01 30.46
N ARG A 40 5.86 -36.72 30.80
CA ARG A 40 4.74 -36.12 31.55
C ARG A 40 3.62 -35.65 30.62
N ASP A 41 3.94 -35.37 29.37
CA ASP A 41 3.03 -34.85 28.37
C ASP A 41 2.20 -35.97 27.74
N THR A 42 1.08 -35.60 27.13
CA THR A 42 0.20 -36.55 26.44
C THR A 42 -0.29 -35.90 25.16
N VAL A 43 0.19 -36.43 24.02
CA VAL A 43 -0.22 -35.99 22.69
C VAL A 43 -1.60 -36.56 22.41
N SER A 44 -2.57 -35.69 22.17
CA SER A 44 -3.96 -36.04 22.00
C SER A 44 -4.49 -35.48 20.68
N LEU A 45 -5.24 -36.29 19.93
CA LEU A 45 -5.92 -35.79 18.74
C LEU A 45 -6.98 -34.76 19.14
N PHE A 46 -7.18 -33.75 18.30
CA PHE A 46 -8.37 -32.92 18.44
C PHE A 46 -9.63 -33.78 18.28
N PRO A 47 -10.71 -33.50 19.03
CA PRO A 47 -11.95 -34.29 18.92
C PRO A 47 -12.48 -34.38 17.48
N GLY A 48 -12.41 -33.27 16.74
CA GLY A 48 -12.80 -33.24 15.33
C GLY A 48 -11.88 -34.06 14.44
N ALA A 49 -10.56 -33.94 14.62
CA ALA A 49 -9.57 -34.76 13.92
C ALA A 49 -9.80 -36.26 14.16
N GLN A 50 -10.05 -36.67 15.41
CA GLN A 50 -10.36 -38.04 15.75
C GLN A 50 -11.63 -38.54 15.03
N SER A 51 -12.70 -37.75 15.05
CA SER A 51 -13.96 -38.08 14.36
C SER A 51 -13.78 -38.19 12.85
N VAL A 52 -13.06 -37.25 12.23
CA VAL A 52 -12.75 -37.25 10.79
C VAL A 52 -11.94 -38.47 10.38
N LEU A 53 -10.88 -38.81 11.12
CA LEU A 53 -10.06 -40.00 10.85
C LEU A 53 -10.87 -41.30 10.98
N GLN A 54 -11.78 -41.37 11.95
CA GLN A 54 -12.71 -42.49 12.10
C GLN A 54 -13.69 -42.58 10.92
N ARG A 55 -14.24 -41.45 10.48
CA ARG A 55 -15.13 -41.36 9.32
C ARG A 55 -14.44 -41.81 8.04
N LEU A 56 -13.21 -41.36 7.79
CA LEU A 56 -12.39 -41.77 6.64
C LEU A 56 -12.17 -43.29 6.57
N CYS A 57 -12.15 -43.97 7.73
CA CYS A 57 -12.01 -45.41 7.79
C CYS A 57 -13.34 -46.19 7.71
N THR A 58 -14.44 -45.60 8.19
CA THR A 58 -15.71 -46.32 8.41
C THR A 58 -16.82 -45.97 7.41
N ASP A 59 -16.80 -44.77 6.85
CA ASP A 59 -17.80 -44.30 5.91
C ASP A 59 -17.49 -44.82 4.50
N ALA A 60 -18.35 -45.72 4.01
CA ALA A 60 -18.22 -46.30 2.68
C ALA A 60 -18.28 -45.25 1.55
N THR A 61 -18.90 -44.08 1.79
CA THR A 61 -18.97 -43.01 0.78
C THR A 61 -17.63 -42.32 0.55
N LEU A 62 -16.73 -42.36 1.54
CA LEU A 62 -15.37 -41.83 1.47
C LEU A 62 -14.35 -42.89 1.04
N SER A 63 -14.80 -44.10 0.72
CA SER A 63 -13.94 -45.16 0.23
C SER A 63 -13.25 -44.79 -1.09
N GLY A 64 -11.95 -45.05 -1.17
CA GLY A 64 -11.13 -44.73 -2.35
C GLY A 64 -10.37 -43.41 -2.30
N ILE A 65 -10.66 -42.54 -1.31
CA ILE A 65 -9.86 -41.34 -1.05
C ILE A 65 -8.53 -41.78 -0.41
N GLN A 66 -7.41 -41.34 -0.97
CA GLN A 66 -6.09 -41.58 -0.37
C GLN A 66 -5.79 -40.50 0.68
N ILE A 67 -5.09 -40.87 1.75
CA ILE A 67 -4.73 -39.94 2.83
C ILE A 67 -3.21 -39.74 2.86
N ALA A 68 -2.78 -38.50 3.04
CA ALA A 68 -1.39 -38.12 3.20
C ALA A 68 -1.20 -37.14 4.35
N VAL A 69 0.03 -37.01 4.82
CA VAL A 69 0.43 -36.00 5.81
C VAL A 69 1.60 -35.17 5.31
N ALA A 70 1.58 -33.87 5.62
CA ALA A 70 2.61 -32.90 5.25
C ALA A 70 2.93 -31.99 6.44
N SER A 71 4.06 -32.23 7.12
CA SER A 71 4.46 -31.51 8.33
C SER A 71 5.89 -31.03 8.26
N SER A 72 6.08 -29.75 8.62
CA SER A 72 7.38 -29.07 8.67
C SER A 72 8.09 -29.20 10.02
N THR A 73 7.67 -30.16 10.86
CA THR A 73 8.21 -30.35 12.21
C THR A 73 9.72 -30.63 12.22
N THR A 74 10.42 -30.08 13.21
CA THR A 74 11.84 -30.38 13.49
C THR A 74 12.04 -31.72 14.18
N GLU A 75 10.95 -32.36 14.62
CA GLU A 75 10.97 -33.67 15.28
C GLU A 75 10.25 -34.77 14.47
N PRO A 76 10.72 -35.12 13.24
CA PRO A 76 10.06 -36.14 12.42
C PRO A 76 9.89 -37.50 13.09
N ALA A 77 10.83 -37.89 13.94
CA ALA A 77 10.77 -39.16 14.67
C ALA A 77 9.59 -39.19 15.64
N PHE A 78 9.30 -38.07 16.32
CA PHE A 78 8.21 -37.97 17.28
C PHE A 78 6.87 -37.98 16.55
N ALA A 79 6.74 -37.21 15.47
CA ALA A 79 5.54 -37.20 14.63
C ALA A 79 5.21 -38.59 14.07
N ASN A 80 6.20 -39.30 13.52
CA ASN A 80 5.99 -40.67 13.03
C ASN A 80 5.56 -41.62 14.16
N LYS A 81 6.21 -41.52 15.32
CA LYS A 81 5.85 -42.36 16.46
C LYS A 81 4.43 -42.10 16.96
N CYS A 82 3.96 -40.86 16.96
CA CYS A 82 2.57 -40.53 17.26
C CYS A 82 1.60 -41.17 16.27
N LEU A 83 1.85 -41.07 14.95
CA LEU A 83 1.02 -41.70 13.91
C LEU A 83 0.92 -43.21 14.10
N ASP A 84 2.03 -43.87 14.45
CA ASP A 84 2.11 -45.32 14.65
C ASP A 84 1.42 -45.78 15.94
N GLU A 85 1.13 -44.87 16.87
CA GLU A 85 0.55 -45.20 18.18
C GLU A 85 -0.92 -44.84 18.32
N PHE A 86 -1.36 -43.75 17.68
CA PHE A 86 -2.77 -43.34 17.74
C PHE A 86 -3.69 -44.41 17.15
N PRO A 87 -4.66 -44.94 17.92
CA PRO A 87 -5.63 -45.88 17.39
C PRO A 87 -6.64 -45.14 16.49
N LEU A 88 -6.96 -45.72 15.33
CA LEU A 88 -8.03 -45.20 14.48
C LEU A 88 -9.37 -45.29 15.19
N LEU A 89 -9.70 -46.47 15.70
CA LEU A 89 -10.95 -46.75 16.42
C LEU A 89 -10.68 -47.18 17.86
N PRO A 90 -11.47 -46.73 18.85
CA PRO A 90 -11.29 -47.14 20.24
C PRO A 90 -11.33 -48.66 20.39
N GLY A 91 -10.28 -49.24 20.97
CA GLY A 91 -10.20 -50.68 21.22
C GLY A 91 -9.82 -51.55 20.02
N LYS A 92 -9.54 -50.96 18.84
CA LYS A 92 -8.98 -51.68 17.68
C LYS A 92 -7.46 -51.55 17.60
N VAL A 93 -6.85 -52.49 16.88
CA VAL A 93 -5.39 -52.55 16.66
C VAL A 93 -4.93 -51.54 15.60
N GLU A 94 -5.81 -51.21 14.65
CA GLU A 94 -5.54 -50.30 13.53
C GLU A 94 -5.14 -48.90 14.01
N LYS A 95 -4.06 -48.37 13.43
CA LYS A 95 -3.41 -47.11 13.80
C LYS A 95 -3.62 -46.05 12.75
N VAL A 96 -3.50 -44.78 13.11
CA VAL A 96 -3.59 -43.66 12.15
C VAL A 96 -2.57 -43.83 11.03
N ALA A 97 -1.40 -44.34 11.37
CA ALA A 97 -0.37 -44.80 10.45
C ALA A 97 -0.87 -45.68 9.29
N ASP A 98 -1.82 -46.58 9.53
CA ASP A 98 -2.35 -47.52 8.55
C ASP A 98 -3.28 -46.84 7.54
N LEU A 99 -3.90 -45.72 7.92
CA LEU A 99 -4.74 -44.89 7.05
C LEU A 99 -3.89 -43.99 6.14
N VAL A 100 -2.73 -43.52 6.63
CA VAL A 100 -1.85 -42.57 5.93
C VAL A 100 -0.95 -43.27 4.92
N LYS A 101 -1.23 -43.06 3.64
CA LYS A 101 -0.49 -43.69 2.53
C LYS A 101 0.83 -42.99 2.21
N PHE A 102 0.88 -41.67 2.32
CA PHE A 102 2.08 -40.86 2.00
C PHE A 102 2.44 -39.95 3.17
N ARG A 103 3.73 -39.91 3.53
CA ARG A 103 4.23 -39.12 4.65
C ARG A 103 5.36 -38.20 4.18
N GLN A 104 5.11 -36.89 4.16
CA GLN A 104 6.15 -35.88 4.00
C GLN A 104 6.31 -35.16 5.34
N ILE A 105 7.25 -35.62 6.17
CA ILE A 105 7.48 -35.12 7.53
C ILE A 105 8.94 -34.73 7.65
N TYR A 106 9.26 -33.46 7.42
CA TYR A 106 10.61 -32.91 7.54
C TYR A 106 10.55 -31.37 7.49
N PRO A 107 11.52 -30.65 8.08
CA PRO A 107 11.57 -29.20 7.99
C PRO A 107 11.63 -28.72 6.55
N GLY A 108 10.76 -27.77 6.18
CA GLY A 108 10.70 -27.28 4.81
C GLY A 108 9.39 -26.58 4.44
N SER A 109 9.37 -25.93 3.26
CA SER A 109 8.16 -25.33 2.71
C SER A 109 7.21 -26.39 2.16
N LYS A 110 5.92 -26.27 2.48
CA LYS A 110 4.91 -27.23 2.03
C LYS A 110 4.66 -27.11 0.53
N GLY A 111 4.55 -25.89 0.02
CA GLY A 111 4.34 -25.64 -1.40
C GLY A 111 5.57 -25.92 -2.26
N ALA A 112 6.79 -25.71 -1.75
CA ALA A 112 8.02 -25.88 -2.53
C ALA A 112 8.58 -27.31 -2.50
N GLN A 113 8.33 -28.08 -1.45
CA GLN A 113 8.97 -29.40 -1.26
C GLN A 113 7.95 -30.52 -1.03
N HIS A 114 7.06 -30.36 -0.03
CA HIS A 114 6.16 -31.44 0.38
C HIS A 114 5.15 -31.81 -0.71
N PHE A 115 4.39 -30.83 -1.23
CA PHE A 115 3.36 -31.07 -2.23
C PHE A 115 3.90 -31.55 -3.59
N PRO A 116 5.03 -31.04 -4.12
CA PRO A 116 5.70 -31.64 -5.27
C PRO A 116 5.99 -33.13 -5.07
N LYS A 117 6.54 -33.50 -3.91
CA LYS A 117 6.85 -34.90 -3.61
C LYS A 117 5.60 -35.77 -3.43
N LEU A 118 4.54 -35.24 -2.79
CA LEU A 118 3.24 -35.90 -2.71
C LEU A 118 2.62 -36.15 -4.10
N LYS A 119 2.73 -35.19 -5.01
CA LYS A 119 2.26 -35.34 -6.39
C LYS A 119 3.04 -36.43 -7.13
N ASP A 120 4.36 -36.47 -6.97
CA ASP A 120 5.21 -37.48 -7.60
C ASP A 120 4.93 -38.90 -7.05
N GLU A 121 4.76 -39.04 -5.74
CA GLU A 121 4.48 -40.33 -5.08
C GLU A 121 3.05 -40.83 -5.33
N SER A 122 2.05 -39.93 -5.35
CA SER A 122 0.65 -40.29 -5.56
C SER A 122 0.27 -40.43 -7.04
N GLY A 123 0.98 -39.76 -7.94
CA GLY A 123 0.60 -39.63 -9.35
C GLY A 123 -0.66 -38.78 -9.57
N LEU A 124 -1.15 -38.08 -8.55
CA LEU A 124 -2.38 -37.28 -8.61
C LEU A 124 -2.07 -35.81 -8.92
N SER A 125 -2.90 -35.17 -9.74
CA SER A 125 -2.81 -33.72 -9.95
C SER A 125 -3.31 -32.94 -8.73
N TYR A 126 -2.78 -31.74 -8.52
CA TYR A 126 -3.14 -30.85 -7.41
C TYR A 126 -4.65 -30.56 -7.32
N GLU A 127 -5.33 -30.47 -8.47
CA GLU A 127 -6.77 -30.27 -8.61
C GLU A 127 -7.62 -31.35 -7.91
N ASN A 128 -7.02 -32.53 -7.67
CA ASN A 128 -7.68 -33.65 -6.99
C ASN A 128 -7.34 -33.72 -5.49
N MET A 129 -6.74 -32.66 -4.92
CA MET A 129 -6.24 -32.63 -3.56
C MET A 129 -6.98 -31.60 -2.69
N ILE A 130 -7.25 -31.97 -1.44
CA ILE A 130 -7.62 -31.03 -0.36
C ILE A 130 -6.49 -31.02 0.66
N PHE A 131 -6.17 -29.85 1.20
CA PHE A 131 -5.16 -29.66 2.24
C PHE A 131 -5.74 -28.96 3.46
N PHE A 132 -5.51 -29.51 4.65
CA PHE A 132 -5.89 -28.92 5.93
C PHE A 132 -4.63 -28.57 6.75
N ASP A 133 -4.57 -27.33 7.25
CA ASP A 133 -3.41 -26.80 7.99
C ASP A 133 -3.86 -25.69 8.94
N ASP A 134 -3.32 -25.61 10.15
CA ASP A 134 -3.72 -24.59 11.12
C ASP A 134 -3.26 -23.17 10.72
N CYS A 135 -2.14 -23.07 10.00
CA CYS A 135 -1.50 -21.83 9.55
C CYS A 135 -1.23 -20.82 10.67
N THR A 136 -1.00 -21.27 11.91
CA THR A 136 -0.85 -20.38 13.08
C THR A 136 0.49 -19.63 13.06
N TYR A 137 1.58 -20.27 12.62
CA TYR A 137 2.92 -19.66 12.60
C TYR A 137 3.33 -19.11 11.22
N SER A 138 2.92 -19.80 10.17
CA SER A 138 3.22 -19.46 8.78
C SER A 138 2.04 -19.84 7.89
N ASP A 139 1.72 -19.00 6.90
CA ASP A 139 0.58 -19.27 6.00
C ASP A 139 0.91 -20.35 4.96
N ASN A 140 1.01 -21.59 5.44
CA ASN A 140 1.27 -22.79 4.65
C ASN A 140 0.20 -22.99 3.56
N CYS A 141 -1.06 -22.64 3.86
CA CYS A 141 -2.14 -22.66 2.88
C CYS A 141 -1.87 -21.69 1.72
N ALA A 142 -1.40 -20.46 1.99
CA ALA A 142 -1.02 -19.54 0.92
C ALA A 142 0.23 -20.00 0.15
N ASP A 143 1.21 -20.59 0.84
CA ASP A 143 2.40 -21.17 0.19
C ASP A 143 2.01 -22.30 -0.78
N VAL A 144 1.17 -23.24 -0.34
CA VAL A 144 0.65 -24.33 -1.18
C VAL A 144 -0.24 -23.78 -2.30
N ALA A 145 -1.17 -22.87 -2.02
CA ALA A 145 -2.06 -22.32 -3.05
C ALA A 145 -1.30 -21.59 -4.16
N SER A 146 -0.20 -20.88 -3.81
CA SER A 146 0.60 -20.13 -4.78
C SER A 146 1.52 -21.01 -5.62
N ARG A 147 2.15 -22.03 -5.02
CA ARG A 147 3.15 -22.89 -5.69
C ARG A 147 2.56 -24.16 -6.31
N CYS A 148 1.47 -24.66 -5.73
CA CYS A 148 0.77 -25.86 -6.15
C CYS A 148 -0.68 -25.53 -6.56
N PRO A 149 -0.87 -24.71 -7.62
CA PRO A 149 -2.18 -24.17 -7.96
C PRO A 149 -3.14 -25.28 -8.40
N GLY A 150 -4.18 -25.50 -7.61
CA GLY A 150 -5.19 -26.54 -7.80
C GLY A 150 -5.61 -27.21 -6.49
N VAL A 151 -4.74 -27.20 -5.48
CA VAL A 151 -5.05 -27.75 -4.15
C VAL A 151 -6.09 -26.87 -3.45
N LEU A 152 -7.20 -27.46 -3.00
CA LEU A 152 -8.15 -26.77 -2.13
C LEU A 152 -7.58 -26.71 -0.71
N CYS A 153 -7.11 -25.54 -0.29
CA CYS A 153 -6.51 -25.34 1.03
C CYS A 153 -7.54 -24.83 2.04
N VAL A 154 -7.53 -25.42 3.24
CA VAL A 154 -8.48 -25.17 4.33
C VAL A 154 -7.71 -24.88 5.60
N ARG A 155 -7.94 -23.70 6.19
CA ARG A 155 -7.25 -23.29 7.42
C ARG A 155 -7.99 -23.83 8.64
N THR A 156 -7.29 -24.48 9.57
CA THR A 156 -7.84 -25.10 10.78
C THR A 156 -7.24 -24.49 12.06
N PRO A 157 -7.42 -23.18 12.34
CA PRO A 157 -6.71 -22.46 13.41
C PRO A 157 -7.09 -22.90 14.84
N ARG A 158 -7.99 -23.88 14.99
CA ARG A 158 -8.46 -24.42 16.27
C ARG A 158 -8.29 -25.95 16.33
N GLY A 159 -7.41 -26.50 15.52
CA GLY A 159 -7.42 -27.92 15.16
C GLY A 159 -8.52 -28.24 14.14
N LEU A 160 -8.36 -29.37 13.46
CA LEU A 160 -9.32 -29.85 12.48
C LEU A 160 -10.66 -30.19 13.15
N THR A 161 -11.75 -29.59 12.64
CA THR A 161 -13.12 -29.90 13.07
C THR A 161 -13.88 -30.70 12.00
N GLU A 162 -14.96 -31.37 12.40
CA GLU A 162 -15.86 -32.04 11.44
C GLU A 162 -16.52 -31.03 10.49
N GLU A 163 -16.81 -29.83 10.98
CA GLU A 163 -17.38 -28.75 10.16
C GLU A 163 -16.40 -28.31 9.07
N ASP A 164 -15.11 -28.11 9.39
CA ASP A 164 -14.09 -27.77 8.40
C ASP A 164 -14.01 -28.84 7.31
N PHE A 165 -14.05 -30.11 7.72
CA PHE A 165 -13.99 -31.24 6.81
C PHE A 165 -15.23 -31.35 5.91
N ASP A 166 -16.43 -31.20 6.45
CA ASP A 166 -17.68 -31.25 5.70
C ASP A 166 -17.82 -30.08 4.72
N LEU A 167 -17.45 -28.88 5.15
CA LEU A 167 -17.42 -27.69 4.29
C LEU A 167 -16.43 -27.87 3.14
N ALA A 168 -15.25 -28.41 3.41
CA ALA A 168 -14.24 -28.66 2.39
C ALA A 168 -14.72 -29.69 1.35
N LEU A 169 -15.30 -30.81 1.80
CA LEU A 169 -15.86 -31.82 0.89
C LEU A 169 -17.04 -31.25 0.08
N ALA A 170 -17.90 -30.45 0.70
CA ALA A 170 -19.02 -29.82 0.02
C ALA A 170 -18.55 -28.77 -1.02
N ALA A 171 -17.55 -27.95 -0.67
CA ALA A 171 -16.94 -26.98 -1.58
C ALA A 171 -16.31 -27.68 -2.78
N PHE A 172 -15.52 -28.73 -2.53
CA PHE A 172 -14.92 -29.56 -3.58
C PHE A 172 -15.98 -30.22 -4.47
N ALA A 173 -17.10 -30.67 -3.89
CA ALA A 173 -18.15 -31.38 -4.63
C ALA A 173 -19.09 -30.48 -5.45
N LYS A 174 -19.38 -29.25 -5.00
CA LYS A 174 -20.46 -28.40 -5.53
C LYS A 174 -20.01 -27.24 -6.42
N LEU A 175 -18.84 -26.64 -6.16
CA LEU A 175 -18.54 -25.33 -6.73
C LEU A 175 -18.35 -25.39 -8.26
N TRP A 176 -17.54 -26.32 -8.74
CA TRP A 176 -17.20 -26.38 -10.16
C TRP A 176 -18.39 -26.80 -11.06
N PRO A 177 -19.16 -27.88 -10.74
CA PRO A 177 -20.33 -28.25 -11.54
C PRO A 177 -21.42 -27.19 -11.59
N ALA A 178 -21.58 -26.37 -10.54
CA ALA A 178 -22.55 -25.29 -10.49
C ALA A 178 -22.11 -24.03 -11.28
N LEU A 179 -20.79 -23.75 -11.31
CA LEU A 179 -20.24 -22.63 -12.05
C LEU A 179 -20.11 -22.91 -13.55
N LYS A 180 -19.81 -24.16 -13.93
CA LYS A 180 -19.58 -24.57 -15.33
C LYS A 180 -20.65 -24.07 -16.33
N PRO A 181 -21.96 -24.19 -16.08
CA PRO A 181 -23.00 -23.71 -17.00
C PRO A 181 -22.97 -22.19 -17.21
N LEU A 182 -22.53 -21.43 -16.20
CA LEU A 182 -22.52 -19.97 -16.24
C LEU A 182 -21.54 -19.45 -17.28
N PHE A 183 -20.37 -20.08 -17.48
CA PHE A 183 -19.41 -19.69 -18.53
C PHE A 183 -19.91 -19.95 -19.95
N SER A 184 -20.94 -20.78 -20.10
CA SER A 184 -21.55 -21.12 -21.40
C SER A 184 -22.92 -20.46 -21.60
N ALA A 185 -23.39 -19.68 -20.63
CA ALA A 185 -24.66 -18.97 -20.73
C ALA A 185 -24.62 -17.92 -21.85
N LYS A 186 -25.74 -17.76 -22.56
CA LYS A 186 -25.88 -16.81 -23.67
C LYS A 186 -25.98 -15.36 -23.18
N GLU A 187 -26.60 -15.16 -22.03
CA GLU A 187 -26.84 -13.84 -21.44
C GLU A 187 -26.35 -13.87 -19.99
N ILE A 188 -25.37 -13.01 -19.69
CA ILE A 188 -24.79 -12.87 -18.35
C ILE A 188 -24.63 -11.37 -18.08
N PRO A 189 -25.07 -10.85 -16.92
CA PRO A 189 -24.85 -9.46 -16.56
C PRO A 189 -23.36 -9.11 -16.52
N ILE A 190 -23.01 -7.87 -16.90
CA ILE A 190 -21.62 -7.40 -16.98
C ILE A 190 -20.93 -7.52 -15.62
N GLU A 191 -21.64 -7.26 -14.53
CA GLU A 191 -21.14 -7.34 -13.16
C GLU A 191 -20.70 -8.77 -12.82
N VAL A 192 -21.47 -9.77 -13.26
CA VAL A 192 -21.18 -11.18 -13.03
C VAL A 192 -19.97 -11.62 -13.85
N VAL A 193 -19.87 -11.20 -15.12
CA VAL A 193 -18.68 -11.45 -15.94
C VAL A 193 -17.44 -10.81 -15.31
N THR A 194 -17.56 -9.58 -14.82
CA THR A 194 -16.46 -8.87 -14.17
C THR A 194 -16.04 -9.56 -12.87
N LEU A 195 -16.98 -10.07 -12.08
CA LEU A 195 -16.69 -10.87 -10.88
C LEU A 195 -15.93 -12.16 -11.23
N PHE A 196 -16.36 -12.88 -12.26
CA PHE A 196 -15.66 -14.08 -12.73
C PHE A 196 -14.24 -13.79 -13.20
N LEU A 197 -14.01 -12.63 -13.82
CA LEU A 197 -12.68 -12.22 -14.26
C LEU A 197 -11.76 -11.81 -13.10
N LYS A 198 -12.30 -11.16 -12.06
CA LYS A 198 -11.56 -10.84 -10.84
C LYS A 198 -11.08 -12.09 -10.12
N GLU A 199 -11.98 -13.07 -9.99
CA GLU A 199 -11.73 -14.36 -9.32
C GLU A 199 -11.27 -15.47 -10.27
N LEU A 200 -10.80 -15.11 -11.47
CA LEU A 200 -10.43 -16.07 -12.50
C LEU A 200 -9.31 -17.01 -12.05
N ASP A 201 -8.40 -16.53 -11.21
CA ASP A 201 -7.29 -17.33 -10.67
C ASP A 201 -7.82 -18.50 -9.81
N LEU A 202 -8.85 -18.25 -9.00
CA LEU A 202 -9.56 -19.27 -8.21
C LEU A 202 -10.34 -20.21 -9.12
N MET A 203 -10.98 -19.70 -10.17
CA MET A 203 -11.75 -20.53 -11.11
C MET A 203 -10.85 -21.48 -11.90
N VAL A 204 -9.68 -21.00 -12.32
CA VAL A 204 -8.66 -21.81 -13.02
C VAL A 204 -8.01 -22.83 -12.09
N SER A 205 -7.93 -22.57 -10.77
CA SER A 205 -7.44 -23.57 -9.81
C SER A 205 -8.49 -24.64 -9.49
N LEU A 206 -9.77 -24.30 -9.53
CA LEU A 206 -10.87 -25.25 -9.28
C LEU A 206 -11.28 -26.08 -10.50
N ALA A 207 -10.94 -25.61 -11.71
CA ALA A 207 -11.26 -26.28 -12.96
C ALA A 207 -10.30 -27.46 -13.23
N PRO A 208 -10.83 -28.67 -13.54
CA PRO A 208 -10.01 -29.74 -14.07
C PRO A 208 -9.29 -29.29 -15.35
N ALA A 209 -8.05 -29.70 -15.57
CA ALA A 209 -7.25 -29.25 -16.74
C ALA A 209 -7.97 -29.40 -18.10
N ALA A 210 -8.74 -30.49 -18.29
CA ALA A 210 -9.54 -30.70 -19.50
C ALA A 210 -10.66 -29.65 -19.67
N GLU A 211 -11.24 -29.19 -18.56
CA GLU A 211 -12.32 -28.19 -18.55
C GLU A 211 -11.81 -26.76 -18.57
N THR A 212 -10.62 -26.48 -18.05
CA THR A 212 -9.93 -25.19 -18.24
C THR A 212 -9.84 -24.85 -19.73
N GLN A 213 -9.53 -25.85 -20.55
CA GLN A 213 -9.47 -25.70 -22.00
C GLN A 213 -10.84 -25.69 -22.69
N ALA A 214 -11.74 -26.59 -22.28
CA ALA A 214 -13.05 -26.71 -22.92
C ALA A 214 -14.04 -25.60 -22.55
N VAL A 215 -13.86 -24.94 -21.39
CA VAL A 215 -14.85 -24.01 -20.82
C VAL A 215 -14.26 -22.62 -20.59
N LEU A 216 -13.14 -22.51 -19.84
CA LEU A 216 -12.60 -21.21 -19.44
C LEU A 216 -11.91 -20.48 -20.60
N LEU A 217 -11.14 -21.18 -21.43
CA LEU A 217 -10.53 -20.55 -22.61
C LEU A 217 -11.61 -19.94 -23.54
N PRO A 218 -12.65 -20.67 -24.00
CA PRO A 218 -13.73 -20.07 -24.80
C PRO A 218 -14.46 -18.91 -24.12
N PHE A 219 -14.56 -18.90 -22.79
CA PHE A 219 -15.13 -17.79 -22.03
C PHE A 219 -14.24 -16.54 -22.10
N LEU A 220 -12.93 -16.67 -21.90
CA LEU A 220 -11.98 -15.57 -21.99
C LEU A 220 -11.90 -14.98 -23.40
N LEU A 221 -11.91 -15.85 -24.42
CA LEU A 221 -11.93 -15.42 -25.81
C LEU A 221 -13.19 -14.62 -26.13
N ARG A 222 -14.36 -15.07 -25.66
CA ARG A 222 -15.61 -14.30 -25.77
C ARG A 222 -15.51 -12.95 -25.07
N CYS A 223 -14.95 -12.89 -23.86
CA CYS A 223 -14.78 -11.63 -23.13
C CYS A 223 -13.91 -10.61 -23.89
N MET A 224 -12.87 -11.06 -24.60
CA MET A 224 -12.05 -10.20 -25.45
C MET A 224 -12.77 -9.68 -26.70
N GLU A 225 -13.86 -10.33 -27.12
CA GLU A 225 -14.65 -9.97 -28.30
C GLU A 225 -15.81 -9.01 -27.99
N LEU A 226 -16.22 -8.89 -26.72
CA LEU A 226 -17.40 -8.11 -26.29
C LEU A 226 -17.29 -6.58 -26.47
N GLN A 227 -16.12 -6.05 -26.85
CA GLN A 227 -15.85 -4.60 -27.02
C GLN A 227 -16.21 -3.70 -25.82
N GLU A 228 -16.48 -4.28 -24.65
CA GLU A 228 -16.85 -3.56 -23.43
C GLU A 228 -15.60 -3.18 -22.61
N PRO A 229 -15.30 -1.89 -22.38
CA PRO A 229 -14.05 -1.46 -21.77
C PRO A 229 -13.79 -2.04 -20.37
N THR A 230 -14.83 -2.23 -19.56
CA THR A 230 -14.70 -2.75 -18.19
C THR A 230 -14.19 -4.19 -18.19
N ILE A 231 -14.84 -5.04 -18.99
CA ILE A 231 -14.46 -6.45 -19.18
C ILE A 231 -13.07 -6.55 -19.80
N LEU A 232 -12.79 -5.75 -20.83
CA LEU A 232 -11.50 -5.79 -21.53
C LEU A 232 -10.33 -5.43 -20.61
N ASN A 233 -10.47 -4.42 -19.75
CA ASN A 233 -9.40 -4.07 -18.82
C ASN A 233 -9.11 -5.23 -17.85
N GLU A 234 -10.15 -5.87 -17.30
CA GLU A 234 -9.99 -6.95 -16.34
C GLU A 234 -9.38 -8.21 -16.99
N VAL A 235 -9.87 -8.62 -18.17
CA VAL A 235 -9.31 -9.78 -18.89
C VAL A 235 -7.83 -9.53 -19.21
N LEU A 236 -7.49 -8.38 -19.77
CA LEU A 236 -6.13 -8.07 -20.22
C LEU A 236 -5.14 -7.97 -19.07
N GLU A 237 -5.59 -7.55 -17.88
CA GLU A 237 -4.78 -7.55 -16.67
C GLU A 237 -4.43 -8.96 -16.20
N LYS A 238 -5.36 -9.92 -16.38
CA LYS A 238 -5.20 -11.32 -15.97
C LYS A 238 -4.45 -12.19 -16.97
N VAL A 239 -4.52 -11.91 -18.28
CA VAL A 239 -3.84 -12.68 -19.35
C VAL A 239 -2.35 -12.98 -19.05
N PRO A 240 -1.53 -12.03 -18.56
CA PRO A 240 -0.14 -12.30 -18.19
C PRO A 240 0.07 -13.37 -17.12
N TYR A 241 -0.90 -13.63 -16.25
CA TYR A 241 -0.79 -14.66 -15.22
C TYR A 241 -1.30 -16.02 -15.72
N LEU A 242 -2.23 -15.98 -16.68
CA LEU A 242 -2.87 -17.16 -17.23
C LEU A 242 -2.04 -17.90 -18.29
N HIS A 243 -1.02 -17.26 -18.88
CA HIS A 243 -0.20 -17.91 -19.91
C HIS A 243 0.48 -19.20 -19.41
N LYS A 244 0.72 -19.34 -18.10
CA LYS A 244 1.28 -20.54 -17.47
C LYS A 244 0.27 -21.69 -17.37
N LYS A 245 -1.02 -21.38 -17.48
CA LYS A 245 -2.14 -22.32 -17.35
C LYS A 245 -2.73 -22.74 -18.70
N PHE A 246 -2.41 -22.00 -19.77
CA PHE A 246 -2.80 -22.32 -21.15
C PHE A 246 -1.63 -22.86 -21.96
N GLU A 247 -1.91 -23.70 -22.96
CA GLU A 247 -0.87 -24.19 -23.85
C GLU A 247 -0.34 -23.05 -24.72
N TYR A 248 0.97 -23.06 -25.01
CA TYR A 248 1.63 -22.06 -25.85
C TYR A 248 0.88 -21.80 -27.16
N ARG A 249 0.42 -22.87 -27.82
CA ARG A 249 -0.31 -22.78 -29.10
C ARG A 249 -1.60 -21.98 -28.98
N GLN A 250 -2.30 -22.06 -27.85
CA GLN A 250 -3.54 -21.34 -27.63
C GLN A 250 -3.28 -19.86 -27.36
N VAL A 251 -2.24 -19.55 -26.59
CA VAL A 251 -1.82 -18.17 -26.34
C VAL A 251 -1.39 -17.51 -27.67
N LYS A 252 -0.61 -18.22 -28.48
CA LYS A 252 -0.14 -17.75 -29.80
C LYS A 252 -1.25 -17.62 -30.84
N ASP A 253 -2.09 -18.64 -31.01
CA ASP A 253 -3.02 -18.70 -32.14
C ASP A 253 -4.40 -18.10 -31.81
N GLN A 254 -4.78 -18.01 -30.53
CA GLN A 254 -6.12 -17.57 -30.13
C GLN A 254 -6.11 -16.25 -29.34
N ILE A 255 -5.18 -16.05 -28.42
CA ILE A 255 -5.15 -14.85 -27.55
C ILE A 255 -4.41 -13.69 -28.24
N LEU A 256 -3.20 -13.93 -28.73
CA LEU A 256 -2.36 -12.90 -29.35
C LEU A 256 -3.05 -12.17 -30.53
N PRO A 257 -3.72 -12.83 -31.49
CA PRO A 257 -4.36 -12.13 -32.60
C PRO A 257 -5.48 -11.20 -32.13
N ARG A 258 -6.25 -11.61 -31.11
CA ARG A 258 -7.33 -10.79 -30.52
C ARG A 258 -6.78 -9.58 -29.77
N MET A 259 -5.70 -9.74 -29.01
CA MET A 259 -5.00 -8.61 -28.40
C MET A 259 -4.53 -7.61 -29.45
N LEU A 260 -3.90 -8.07 -30.53
CA LEU A 260 -3.45 -7.20 -31.62
C LEU A 260 -4.62 -6.50 -32.34
N GLN A 261 -5.77 -7.16 -32.49
CA GLN A 261 -6.97 -6.57 -33.06
C GLN A 261 -7.51 -5.42 -32.18
N LEU A 262 -7.52 -5.60 -30.86
CA LEU A 262 -7.96 -4.57 -29.90
C LEU A 262 -7.12 -3.28 -29.97
N LEU A 263 -5.84 -3.36 -30.34
CA LEU A 263 -5.02 -2.16 -30.58
C LEU A 263 -5.56 -1.29 -31.73
N GLY A 264 -6.24 -1.89 -32.71
CA GLY A 264 -6.88 -1.18 -33.82
C GLY A 264 -8.18 -0.50 -33.41
N THR A 265 -9.06 -1.22 -32.70
CA THR A 265 -10.48 -0.87 -32.54
C THR A 265 -10.85 -0.31 -31.17
N ALA A 266 -10.10 -0.59 -30.11
CA ALA A 266 -10.52 -0.30 -28.74
C ALA A 266 -10.22 1.15 -28.28
N ALA A 267 -10.78 1.55 -27.14
CA ALA A 267 -10.54 2.86 -26.51
C ALA A 267 -9.06 3.03 -26.05
N PRO A 268 -8.52 4.26 -25.93
CA PRO A 268 -7.11 4.50 -25.59
C PRO A 268 -6.63 3.80 -24.32
N LYS A 269 -7.47 3.76 -23.28
CA LYS A 269 -7.17 3.08 -22.01
C LYS A 269 -6.96 1.57 -22.19
N VAL A 270 -7.82 0.94 -23.00
CA VAL A 270 -7.70 -0.49 -23.34
C VAL A 270 -6.46 -0.74 -24.19
N LYS A 271 -6.13 0.15 -25.14
CA LYS A 271 -4.90 0.02 -25.94
C LYS A 271 -3.64 0.01 -25.06
N VAL A 272 -3.56 0.89 -24.05
CA VAL A 272 -2.46 0.88 -23.09
C VAL A 272 -2.40 -0.44 -22.33
N GLN A 273 -3.54 -0.95 -21.87
CA GLN A 273 -3.59 -2.25 -21.18
C GLN A 273 -3.17 -3.42 -22.08
N VAL A 274 -3.58 -3.43 -23.35
CA VAL A 274 -3.11 -4.44 -24.31
C VAL A 274 -1.59 -4.38 -24.45
N LEU A 275 -1.00 -3.19 -24.58
CA LEU A 275 0.45 -3.03 -24.69
C LEU A 275 1.18 -3.50 -23.43
N MET A 276 0.66 -3.18 -22.24
CA MET A 276 1.20 -3.67 -20.97
C MET A 276 1.11 -5.19 -20.87
N GLY A 277 -0.04 -5.78 -21.21
CA GLY A 277 -0.24 -7.22 -21.25
C GLY A 277 0.74 -7.89 -22.21
N LEU A 278 0.83 -7.41 -23.45
CA LEU A 278 1.78 -7.90 -24.46
C LEU A 278 3.22 -7.85 -23.97
N SER A 279 3.63 -6.77 -23.30
CA SER A 279 5.00 -6.64 -22.78
C SER A 279 5.37 -7.72 -21.76
N ARG A 280 4.40 -8.17 -20.95
CA ARG A 280 4.60 -9.21 -19.92
C ARG A 280 4.62 -10.62 -20.51
N ILE A 281 3.92 -10.85 -21.63
CA ILE A 281 3.89 -12.16 -22.31
C ILE A 281 4.88 -12.24 -23.49
N PHE A 282 5.60 -11.16 -23.78
CA PHE A 282 6.46 -11.04 -24.96
C PHE A 282 7.57 -12.10 -24.99
N GLU A 283 8.16 -12.38 -23.83
CA GLU A 283 9.27 -13.33 -23.67
C GLU A 283 8.88 -14.79 -23.97
N ILE A 284 7.58 -15.09 -24.01
CA ILE A 284 7.05 -16.44 -24.26
C ILE A 284 7.08 -16.76 -25.76
N PHE A 285 6.99 -15.75 -26.64
CA PHE A 285 6.88 -15.98 -28.07
C PHE A 285 8.23 -16.29 -28.71
N ASP A 286 8.23 -17.27 -29.64
CA ASP A 286 9.40 -17.58 -30.43
C ASP A 286 9.73 -16.44 -31.40
N LYS A 287 10.99 -16.42 -31.85
CA LYS A 287 11.51 -15.39 -32.74
C LYS A 287 10.65 -15.22 -34.00
N ASN A 288 10.13 -16.32 -34.55
CA ASN A 288 9.31 -16.30 -35.76
C ASN A 288 7.95 -15.62 -35.50
N THR A 289 7.25 -15.95 -34.42
CA THR A 289 5.99 -15.27 -34.06
C THR A 289 6.19 -13.77 -33.87
N ILE A 290 7.29 -13.37 -33.22
CA ILE A 290 7.60 -11.96 -33.03
C ILE A 290 7.83 -11.26 -34.37
N GLN A 291 8.61 -11.87 -35.26
CA GLN A 291 8.97 -11.29 -36.56
C GLN A 291 7.80 -11.26 -37.55
N ASP A 292 6.99 -12.31 -37.59
CA ASP A 292 5.98 -12.50 -38.63
C ASP A 292 4.59 -11.99 -38.24
N ILE A 293 4.28 -11.94 -36.93
CA ILE A 293 2.94 -11.57 -36.44
C ILE A 293 2.98 -10.26 -35.65
N VAL A 294 3.87 -10.16 -34.66
CA VAL A 294 3.87 -9.03 -33.72
C VAL A 294 4.43 -7.75 -34.34
N LEU A 295 5.62 -7.81 -34.95
CA LEU A 295 6.25 -6.63 -35.58
C LEU A 295 5.38 -6.04 -36.71
N PRO A 296 4.82 -6.83 -37.66
CA PRO A 296 3.99 -6.28 -38.72
C PRO A 296 2.71 -5.62 -38.20
N ALA A 297 2.13 -6.14 -37.11
CA ALA A 297 0.98 -5.52 -36.46
C ALA A 297 1.34 -4.15 -35.86
N PHE A 298 2.49 -4.02 -35.21
CA PHE A 298 2.99 -2.74 -34.69
C PHE A 298 3.34 -1.74 -35.80
N GLU A 299 3.91 -2.20 -36.92
CA GLU A 299 4.15 -1.36 -38.09
C GLU A 299 2.84 -0.83 -38.70
N LYS A 300 1.81 -1.68 -38.76
CA LYS A 300 0.48 -1.27 -39.23
C LYS A 300 -0.15 -0.21 -38.31
N LEU A 301 0.04 -0.32 -37.00
CA LEU A 301 -0.46 0.64 -35.99
C LEU A 301 0.29 1.97 -36.00
N THR A 302 1.59 1.95 -36.26
CA THR A 302 2.40 3.17 -36.43
C THR A 302 2.03 3.89 -37.73
N LYS A 303 1.79 3.16 -38.81
CA LYS A 303 1.30 3.69 -40.10
C LYS A 303 -0.14 4.22 -40.05
N SER A 304 -1.03 3.64 -39.23
CA SER A 304 -2.44 4.06 -39.10
C SER A 304 -2.67 5.31 -38.23
N GLY A 305 -1.60 5.98 -37.77
CA GLY A 305 -1.68 7.34 -37.25
C GLY A 305 -1.82 7.48 -35.73
N LEU A 306 -1.55 6.43 -34.94
CA LEU A 306 -1.55 6.55 -33.47
C LEU A 306 -0.42 7.48 -32.97
N PHE A 307 0.76 7.46 -33.62
CA PHE A 307 1.87 8.37 -33.31
C PHE A 307 1.81 9.71 -34.05
N CYS A 308 1.14 9.77 -35.21
CA CYS A 308 1.03 11.01 -35.99
C CYS A 308 0.15 12.08 -35.30
N ARG A 309 -0.73 11.67 -34.37
CA ARG A 309 -1.51 12.60 -33.52
C ARG A 309 -0.70 13.17 -32.35
N LEU A 310 0.29 12.44 -31.84
CA LEU A 310 1.22 12.96 -30.83
C LEU A 310 2.22 13.96 -31.43
N ASP A 311 2.59 13.77 -32.70
CA ASP A 311 3.48 14.68 -33.44
C ASP A 311 2.80 15.98 -33.88
N LYS A 312 1.50 15.95 -34.21
CA LYS A 312 0.74 17.18 -34.54
C LYS A 312 0.53 18.10 -33.33
N ALA A 313 0.44 17.54 -32.11
CA ALA A 313 0.36 18.33 -30.88
C ALA A 313 1.68 19.05 -30.53
N LYS A 314 2.82 18.61 -31.10
CA LYS A 314 4.13 19.26 -30.93
C LYS A 314 4.45 20.33 -31.99
N ARG A 315 3.69 20.43 -33.09
CA ARG A 315 3.98 21.37 -34.21
C ARG A 315 3.32 22.75 -34.11
N GLN A 316 2.69 23.11 -33.00
CA GLN A 316 2.04 24.42 -32.79
C GLN A 316 2.79 25.39 -31.85
N SER A 317 4.12 25.25 -31.69
CA SER A 317 4.95 26.29 -31.07
C SER A 317 6.27 26.47 -31.84
N PRO A 318 6.56 27.68 -32.38
CA PRO A 318 7.77 27.94 -33.15
C PRO A 318 8.89 28.41 -32.20
N ASN A 319 9.68 27.48 -31.66
CA ASN A 319 11.08 27.72 -31.25
C ASN A 319 11.71 26.43 -30.70
N CYS A 320 12.14 25.54 -31.61
CA CYS A 320 13.19 24.58 -31.32
C CYS A 320 13.93 24.21 -32.61
N PRO A 321 15.27 24.13 -32.59
CA PRO A 321 16.08 23.98 -33.80
C PRO A 321 15.87 22.63 -34.46
N VAL A 322 15.88 22.67 -35.79
CA VAL A 322 15.66 21.59 -36.74
C VAL A 322 16.75 20.52 -36.63
N VAL A 323 16.36 19.26 -36.46
CA VAL A 323 17.12 18.11 -36.97
C VAL A 323 16.13 17.14 -37.62
N ALA A 324 16.14 17.08 -38.95
CA ALA A 324 15.46 16.08 -39.76
C ALA A 324 16.43 14.92 -40.08
N PRO A 325 15.91 13.73 -40.45
CA PRO A 325 16.53 12.46 -40.10
C PRO A 325 17.37 11.87 -41.24
N ALA A 326 18.52 11.29 -40.88
CA ALA A 326 19.17 10.26 -41.70
C ALA A 326 18.92 8.91 -41.03
N LEU A 327 18.02 8.12 -41.64
CA LEU A 327 17.90 6.69 -41.38
C LEU A 327 19.27 6.04 -41.52
N ASN A 328 19.73 5.34 -40.48
CA ASN A 328 20.60 4.20 -40.65
C ASN A 328 20.38 3.18 -39.52
N ALA A 329 19.94 1.99 -39.92
CA ALA A 329 19.43 0.88 -39.10
C ALA A 329 20.51 0.15 -38.26
N ARG A 330 21.50 0.85 -37.71
CA ARG A 330 22.55 0.26 -36.85
C ARG A 330 22.64 0.84 -35.43
N ALA A 331 21.88 1.88 -35.10
CA ALA A 331 21.89 2.50 -33.76
C ALA A 331 20.82 1.97 -32.78
N ALA A 332 19.83 1.21 -33.26
CA ALA A 332 18.71 0.71 -32.46
C ALA A 332 19.07 -0.44 -31.50
N THR A 333 20.27 -1.02 -31.60
CA THR A 333 20.75 -2.09 -30.71
C THR A 333 21.57 -1.58 -29.51
N ALA A 334 21.99 -0.32 -29.50
CA ALA A 334 22.83 0.23 -28.43
C ALA A 334 22.04 0.99 -27.34
N HIS A 335 20.90 1.59 -27.69
CA HIS A 335 20.12 2.41 -26.74
C HIS A 335 19.18 1.56 -25.87
N THR A 336 18.65 0.47 -26.41
CA THR A 336 17.82 -0.51 -25.69
C THR A 336 18.65 -1.29 -24.65
N ARG A 337 19.92 -1.57 -24.93
CA ARG A 337 20.87 -2.14 -23.95
C ARG A 337 21.20 -1.18 -22.80
N ARG A 338 21.29 0.13 -23.06
CA ARG A 338 21.56 1.13 -22.00
C ARG A 338 20.35 1.42 -21.10
N MET A 339 19.13 1.37 -21.63
CA MET A 339 17.93 1.42 -20.78
C MET A 339 17.75 0.13 -19.96
N MET A 340 18.06 -1.05 -20.52
CA MET A 340 18.02 -2.31 -19.76
C MET A 340 19.10 -2.40 -18.67
N CYS A 341 20.30 -1.83 -18.86
CA CYS A 341 21.32 -1.72 -17.79
C CYS A 341 21.02 -0.63 -16.73
N ALA A 342 20.14 0.32 -17.01
CA ALA A 342 19.70 1.32 -16.03
C ALA A 342 18.52 0.82 -15.19
N TRP A 343 17.68 -0.06 -15.74
CA TRP A 343 16.60 -0.74 -15.02
C TRP A 343 17.06 -2.00 -14.27
N GLY A 344 18.04 -2.73 -14.81
CA GLY A 344 18.67 -3.87 -14.12
C GLY A 344 19.44 -3.50 -12.84
N ARG A 345 19.64 -2.20 -12.55
CA ARG A 345 20.29 -1.73 -11.32
C ARG A 345 19.34 -1.47 -10.14
N TRP A 346 18.03 -1.53 -10.38
CA TRP A 346 17.01 -1.51 -9.31
C TRP A 346 16.59 -2.93 -8.87
N GLY A 347 16.89 -3.96 -9.67
CA GLY A 347 16.62 -5.37 -9.34
C GLY A 347 17.71 -6.08 -8.54
N VAL A 348 18.87 -5.46 -8.32
CA VAL A 348 20.04 -6.07 -7.63
C VAL A 348 20.17 -5.61 -6.16
N LEU A 349 19.15 -4.93 -5.61
CA LEU A 349 19.08 -4.58 -4.19
C LEU A 349 18.20 -5.54 -3.36
N PHE A 350 17.70 -6.64 -3.97
CA PHE A 350 16.83 -7.62 -3.32
C PHE A 350 17.37 -9.07 -3.33
N GLU A 351 18.60 -9.31 -3.80
CA GLU A 351 19.30 -10.59 -3.62
C GLU A 351 20.43 -10.41 -2.60
N GLY A 352 20.09 -10.65 -1.33
CA GLY A 352 21.08 -10.90 -0.28
C GLY A 352 21.61 -12.32 -0.43
N THR A 353 22.89 -12.41 -0.75
CA THR A 353 23.71 -13.60 -0.95
C THR A 353 23.62 -14.63 0.17
N GLU A 354 23.40 -15.89 -0.21
CA GLU A 354 23.79 -17.07 0.56
C GLU A 354 25.31 -17.03 0.78
N ASP A 355 25.74 -17.18 2.03
CA ASP A 355 27.04 -17.77 2.36
C ASP A 355 26.90 -18.67 3.59
N SER A 356 27.50 -19.84 3.44
CA SER A 356 27.46 -21.04 4.28
C SER A 356 28.35 -21.00 5.54
N HIS A 357 28.02 -21.90 6.49
CA HIS A 357 28.73 -22.30 7.73
C HIS A 357 28.48 -21.38 8.95
N THR A 358 28.08 -21.85 10.14
CA THR A 358 28.61 -22.97 10.93
C THR A 358 27.65 -23.33 12.07
N SER A 359 27.65 -24.60 12.46
CA SER A 359 26.97 -25.23 13.60
C SER A 359 27.29 -24.61 14.98
N CYS A 360 26.34 -24.64 15.92
CA CYS A 360 26.60 -25.10 17.30
C CYS A 360 25.32 -25.31 18.12
N SER A 361 25.29 -26.45 18.81
CA SER A 361 24.34 -26.99 19.78
C SER A 361 24.52 -26.43 21.21
N VAL A 362 23.52 -26.60 22.11
CA VAL A 362 23.60 -27.20 23.48
C VAL A 362 22.41 -26.77 24.39
N GLU A 363 22.12 -27.66 25.35
CA GLU A 363 20.98 -27.98 26.22
C GLU A 363 20.60 -27.07 27.43
N ALA A 364 19.30 -27.14 27.80
CA ALA A 364 18.65 -27.39 29.11
C ALA A 364 18.51 -26.37 30.31
N MET A 365 17.31 -26.47 30.93
CA MET A 365 16.82 -26.17 32.32
C MET A 365 16.49 -24.71 32.73
N GLN A 366 15.58 -24.38 33.69
CA GLN A 366 14.30 -24.88 34.25
C GLN A 366 13.85 -23.85 35.34
N ASP A 367 12.53 -23.61 35.49
CA ASP A 367 11.78 -23.35 36.75
C ASP A 367 11.22 -21.97 37.23
N GLY A 368 9.89 -21.88 37.26
CA GLY A 368 9.00 -21.11 38.15
C GLY A 368 9.11 -19.58 38.33
N SER A 369 8.22 -18.80 37.68
CA SER A 369 7.55 -17.58 38.22
C SER A 369 6.79 -16.77 37.14
N ARG A 370 5.50 -16.48 37.44
CA ARG A 370 4.49 -15.80 36.58
C ARG A 370 4.71 -14.30 36.47
N LEU A 371 4.53 -13.71 35.27
CA LEU A 371 4.30 -12.27 34.97
C LEU A 371 3.63 -12.10 33.55
N PRO A 372 3.08 -10.93 33.16
CA PRO A 372 1.69 -10.75 32.68
C PRO A 372 1.48 -10.74 31.15
N ALA A 373 0.22 -10.89 30.73
CA ALA A 373 -0.28 -11.26 29.39
C ALA A 373 -0.34 -10.17 28.29
N HIS A 374 0.39 -9.05 28.37
CA HIS A 374 0.28 -7.97 27.37
C HIS A 374 1.65 -7.38 27.00
N PRO A 375 1.85 -6.91 25.75
CA PRO A 375 3.02 -6.12 25.42
C PRO A 375 3.07 -4.90 26.34
N PRO A 376 4.26 -4.43 26.77
CA PRO A 376 4.33 -3.17 27.48
C PRO A 376 3.68 -2.09 26.61
N ALA A 377 2.78 -1.28 27.20
CA ALA A 377 2.10 -0.17 26.52
C ALA A 377 3.06 0.80 25.78
N VAL A 378 4.35 0.68 26.05
CA VAL A 378 5.49 1.47 25.59
C VAL A 378 5.91 1.21 24.13
N CYS A 379 5.49 0.13 23.46
CA CYS A 379 5.83 -0.08 22.01
C CYS A 379 4.64 0.18 21.05
N ALA A 380 3.52 0.67 21.57
CA ALA A 380 2.31 0.91 20.78
C ALA A 380 2.47 2.14 19.85
N ASP A 381 3.10 3.20 20.37
CA ASP A 381 3.34 4.44 19.65
C ASP A 381 4.42 4.27 18.55
N VAL A 382 4.20 4.89 17.39
CA VAL A 382 5.10 4.85 16.24
C VAL A 382 6.48 5.42 16.60
N PHE A 383 6.56 6.44 17.48
CA PHE A 383 7.85 6.99 17.90
C PHE A 383 8.60 6.05 18.83
N GLN A 384 7.96 5.56 19.88
CA GLN A 384 8.60 4.65 20.83
C GLN A 384 9.06 3.35 20.15
N ARG A 385 8.37 2.92 19.09
CA ARG A 385 8.65 1.69 18.36
C ARG A 385 10.05 1.63 17.71
N TRP A 386 10.56 2.76 17.23
CA TRP A 386 11.85 2.83 16.51
C TRP A 386 13.01 3.33 17.37
N LEU A 387 12.70 3.92 18.52
CA LEU A 387 13.64 4.68 19.35
C LEU A 387 14.06 3.94 20.61
N GLN A 388 13.35 2.87 20.97
CA GLN A 388 13.70 1.99 22.08
C GLN A 388 14.29 0.68 21.57
N ASP A 389 15.40 0.27 22.19
CA ASP A 389 16.10 -0.98 21.90
C ASP A 389 15.18 -2.20 22.04
N ASP A 390 14.22 -2.11 22.98
CA ASP A 390 13.26 -3.16 23.31
C ASP A 390 12.09 -3.30 22.31
N CYS A 391 11.96 -2.38 21.35
CA CYS A 391 10.86 -2.40 20.38
C CYS A 391 11.30 -2.79 18.95
N TYR A 392 12.60 -2.78 18.63
CA TYR A 392 13.13 -2.95 17.26
C TYR A 392 14.00 -4.20 17.03
N CYS A 393 13.91 -4.79 15.83
CA CYS A 393 14.75 -5.90 15.36
C CYS A 393 15.42 -5.63 13.99
N ALA A 394 16.70 -6.02 13.85
CA ALA A 394 17.55 -5.80 12.67
C ALA A 394 17.04 -6.42 11.35
N THR A 395 16.09 -7.36 11.43
CA THR A 395 15.37 -7.91 10.27
C THR A 395 14.30 -6.96 9.72
N GLY A 396 14.11 -5.78 10.32
CA GLY A 396 13.03 -4.86 9.98
C GLY A 396 11.67 -5.36 10.47
N LEU A 397 11.66 -6.05 11.61
CA LEU A 397 10.47 -6.46 12.34
C LEU A 397 10.50 -5.82 13.72
N PHE A 398 9.34 -5.63 14.33
CA PHE A 398 9.24 -5.13 15.70
C PHE A 398 8.90 -6.26 16.65
N TRP A 399 9.24 -6.11 17.93
CA TRP A 399 8.79 -7.02 18.97
C TRP A 399 7.26 -6.93 19.11
N GLN A 400 6.53 -7.80 18.39
CA GLN A 400 5.18 -8.15 18.78
C GLN A 400 5.27 -9.28 19.79
N GLN A 401 4.78 -9.02 21.01
CA GLN A 401 4.46 -10.02 22.05
C GLN A 401 5.48 -11.17 22.18
N ALA A 402 6.33 -11.12 23.21
CA ALA A 402 6.94 -12.35 23.70
C ALA A 402 5.82 -13.37 23.98
N PRO A 403 5.90 -14.61 23.46
CA PRO A 403 4.95 -15.66 23.81
C PRO A 403 4.92 -15.82 25.33
N GLN A 404 3.74 -16.01 25.91
CA GLN A 404 3.61 -16.34 27.33
C GLN A 404 4.30 -17.67 27.62
N VAL A 405 5.56 -17.61 28.03
CA VAL A 405 6.24 -18.74 28.67
C VAL A 405 5.77 -18.77 30.11
N ALA A 406 4.98 -19.79 30.45
CA ALA A 406 4.61 -20.09 31.83
C ALA A 406 5.90 -20.39 32.63
N GLY A 407 6.10 -19.61 33.71
CA GLY A 407 7.40 -19.38 34.35
C GLY A 407 8.17 -20.63 34.80
N GLY A 408 9.51 -20.57 34.88
CA GLY A 408 10.37 -19.41 35.16
C GLY A 408 11.85 -19.79 35.34
N ASP A 409 12.60 -18.99 36.10
CA ASP A 409 14.07 -18.81 36.14
C ASP A 409 14.71 -18.21 34.88
N ALA A 410 13.86 -17.94 33.89
CA ALA A 410 13.95 -16.72 33.10
C ALA A 410 13.75 -15.44 33.93
N GLY A 411 13.56 -15.49 35.26
CA GLY A 411 13.55 -14.31 36.13
C GLY A 411 14.94 -13.71 36.36
N LEU A 412 16.00 -14.52 36.33
CA LEU A 412 17.38 -14.04 36.40
C LEU A 412 18.04 -14.01 35.01
N HIS A 413 17.60 -14.84 34.06
CA HIS A 413 18.03 -14.73 32.67
C HIS A 413 17.29 -13.65 31.88
N ALA A 414 16.01 -13.33 32.08
CA ALA A 414 15.44 -12.11 31.47
C ALA A 414 16.01 -10.85 32.12
N ARG A 415 16.34 -10.89 33.43
CA ARG A 415 16.99 -9.75 34.11
C ARG A 415 18.49 -9.63 33.82
N ARG A 416 19.20 -10.70 33.40
CA ARG A 416 20.57 -10.66 32.83
C ARG A 416 20.61 -10.51 31.30
N LEU A 417 19.58 -10.92 30.57
CA LEU A 417 19.37 -10.57 29.16
C LEU A 417 19.02 -9.08 29.03
N LEU A 418 18.43 -8.48 30.07
CA LEU A 418 18.26 -7.02 30.23
C LEU A 418 19.41 -6.36 31.02
N GLN A 419 20.34 -7.13 31.61
CA GLN A 419 21.55 -6.61 32.28
C GLN A 419 22.78 -7.38 31.82
N GLY A 420 23.27 -7.03 30.63
CA GLY A 420 24.62 -7.33 30.17
C GLY A 420 24.82 -8.75 29.66
N GLY A 421 24.66 -8.92 28.36
CA GLY A 421 25.13 -10.10 27.63
C GLY A 421 24.60 -10.09 26.18
N ASP A 422 25.48 -9.77 25.24
CA ASP A 422 25.23 -9.69 23.80
C ASP A 422 24.48 -10.92 23.24
N HIS A 423 23.20 -10.75 22.88
CA HIS A 423 22.55 -11.63 21.90
C HIS A 423 22.64 -10.94 20.52
N PRO A 424 23.24 -11.56 19.48
CA PRO A 424 23.65 -10.84 18.27
C PRO A 424 22.53 -10.40 17.31
N TRP A 425 21.26 -10.68 17.63
CA TRP A 425 20.14 -10.52 16.70
C TRP A 425 18.93 -9.89 17.34
N CYS A 426 19.07 -8.74 18.01
CA CYS A 426 18.11 -7.62 18.03
C CYS A 426 18.22 -6.79 19.32
N GLY A 427 18.79 -5.61 19.16
CA GLY A 427 19.04 -4.60 20.20
C GLY A 427 19.71 -3.37 19.59
N ARG A 428 19.26 -2.95 18.40
CA ARG A 428 19.74 -1.73 17.73
C ARG A 428 18.59 -0.73 17.65
N ARG A 429 18.85 0.56 17.69
CA ARG A 429 17.83 1.58 17.43
C ARG A 429 17.66 1.76 15.93
N GLY A 430 16.51 2.26 15.49
CA GLY A 430 16.37 2.77 14.11
C GLY A 430 17.44 3.82 13.79
N LEU A 431 17.83 4.63 14.80
CA LEU A 431 18.95 5.57 14.70
C LEU A 431 20.30 4.89 14.38
N ASP A 432 20.54 3.67 14.85
CA ASP A 432 21.78 2.95 14.54
C ASP A 432 21.78 2.40 13.10
N VAL A 433 20.60 2.34 12.46
CA VAL A 433 20.44 1.96 11.04
C VAL A 433 20.57 3.17 10.13
N TRP A 434 19.92 4.27 10.47
CA TRP A 434 19.96 5.50 9.66
C TRP A 434 21.24 6.31 9.89
N GLY A 435 21.83 6.23 11.09
CA GLY A 435 23.04 6.94 11.49
C GLY A 435 22.95 8.44 11.20
N LEU A 436 24.02 8.99 10.61
CA LEU A 436 24.15 10.41 10.26
C LEU A 436 23.08 10.91 9.26
N LEU A 437 22.38 10.02 8.56
CA LEU A 437 21.31 10.42 7.63
C LEU A 437 20.12 10.99 8.40
N TYR A 438 19.81 10.46 9.58
CA TYR A 438 18.74 11.01 10.41
C TYR A 438 19.08 12.43 10.89
N ASP A 439 20.29 12.65 11.39
CA ASP A 439 20.73 13.98 11.85
C ASP A 439 20.73 15.01 10.72
N SER A 440 21.19 14.59 9.54
CA SER A 440 21.16 15.41 8.33
C SER A 440 19.73 15.78 7.94
N TYR A 441 18.79 14.83 8.04
CA TYR A 441 17.36 15.06 7.81
C TYR A 441 16.77 16.04 8.83
N ALA A 442 16.96 15.79 10.13
CA ALA A 442 16.41 16.61 11.20
C ALA A 442 16.91 18.06 11.12
N PHE A 443 18.22 18.23 10.85
CA PHE A 443 18.81 19.54 10.62
C PHE A 443 18.23 20.23 9.38
N ALA A 444 18.18 19.54 8.24
CA ALA A 444 17.65 20.11 7.00
C ALA A 444 16.16 20.50 7.12
N ALA A 445 15.34 19.65 7.74
CA ALA A 445 13.94 19.92 8.01
C ALA A 445 13.79 21.13 8.96
N GLY A 446 14.54 21.16 10.06
CA GLY A 446 14.56 22.28 11.00
C GLY A 446 14.92 23.62 10.33
N CYS A 447 15.97 23.64 9.51
CA CYS A 447 16.35 24.81 8.72
C CYS A 447 15.23 25.24 7.76
N GLY A 448 14.58 24.28 7.09
CA GLY A 448 13.46 24.56 6.19
C GLY A 448 12.28 25.24 6.88
N PHE A 449 11.81 24.70 8.00
CA PHE A 449 10.68 25.29 8.74
C PHE A 449 11.05 26.60 9.43
N THR A 450 12.30 26.76 9.88
CA THR A 450 12.80 28.04 10.38
C THR A 450 12.76 29.12 9.28
N ALA A 451 13.18 28.78 8.05
CA ALA A 451 13.08 29.71 6.93
C ALA A 451 11.63 30.09 6.61
N MET A 452 10.68 29.15 6.69
CA MET A 452 9.25 29.43 6.50
C MET A 452 8.66 30.31 7.61
N ALA A 453 9.04 30.07 8.86
CA ALA A 453 8.64 30.90 10.00
C ALA A 453 9.18 32.33 9.87
N VAL A 454 10.47 32.48 9.52
CA VAL A 454 11.10 33.79 9.28
C VAL A 454 10.43 34.51 8.12
N TRP A 455 10.16 33.82 7.00
CA TRP A 455 9.44 34.41 5.87
C TRP A 455 8.08 34.94 6.34
N SER A 456 7.29 34.11 7.02
CA SER A 456 5.95 34.48 7.49
C SER A 456 5.98 35.65 8.50
N ALA A 457 6.94 35.65 9.43
CA ALA A 457 7.13 36.71 10.41
C ALA A 457 7.56 38.04 9.76
N LEU A 458 8.50 38.01 8.80
CA LEU A 458 8.91 39.20 8.04
C LEU A 458 7.74 39.78 7.24
N ARG A 459 6.85 38.93 6.71
CA ARG A 459 5.65 39.35 6.00
C ARG A 459 4.64 40.00 6.91
N LEU A 460 4.39 39.42 8.10
CA LEU A 460 3.54 40.05 9.11
C LEU A 460 4.09 41.42 9.50
N PHE A 461 5.38 41.51 9.82
CA PHE A 461 6.01 42.76 10.24
C PHE A 461 5.95 43.86 9.16
N ARG A 462 6.20 43.51 7.90
CA ARG A 462 6.08 44.45 6.77
C ARG A 462 4.62 44.83 6.49
N GLY A 463 3.69 43.88 6.56
CA GLY A 463 2.26 44.10 6.37
C GLY A 463 1.66 45.04 7.42
N PHE A 464 2.16 45.01 8.66
CA PHE A 464 1.78 45.96 9.72
C PHE A 464 2.25 47.39 9.46
N ARG A 465 3.26 47.62 8.61
CA ARG A 465 3.84 48.95 8.35
C ARG A 465 3.33 49.64 7.08
N VAL A 466 2.74 48.94 6.10
CA VAL A 466 2.60 49.49 4.73
C VAL A 466 1.19 49.46 4.10
N ALA A 467 0.16 48.73 4.57
CA ALA A 467 -1.05 48.53 3.75
C ALA A 467 -2.41 48.94 4.36
N ARG A 468 -3.26 49.51 3.47
CA ARG A 468 -4.63 50.06 3.59
C ARG A 468 -5.70 49.04 4.06
N GLU A 469 -6.84 49.57 4.50
CA GLU A 469 -7.80 49.04 5.50
C GLU A 469 -8.51 47.68 5.26
N THR A 470 -8.81 47.22 4.03
CA THR A 470 -9.87 46.21 3.82
C THR A 470 -9.43 44.76 3.59
N ASP A 471 -8.34 44.49 2.85
CA ASP A 471 -7.83 43.12 2.60
C ASP A 471 -6.78 42.62 3.60
N ARG A 472 -6.38 43.50 4.54
CA ARG A 472 -5.35 43.25 5.54
C ARG A 472 -5.65 42.04 6.42
N ARG A 473 -6.92 41.82 6.80
CA ARG A 473 -7.29 40.80 7.79
C ARG A 473 -7.04 39.37 7.29
N LEU A 474 -7.32 39.11 6.02
CA LEU A 474 -7.21 37.77 5.44
C LEU A 474 -5.76 37.41 5.12
N GLN A 475 -4.99 38.37 4.59
CA GLN A 475 -3.55 38.19 4.37
C GLN A 475 -2.78 38.01 5.68
N VAL A 476 -3.11 38.80 6.71
CA VAL A 476 -2.56 38.62 8.06
C VAL A 476 -2.93 37.23 8.60
N ALA A 477 -4.18 36.80 8.45
CA ALA A 477 -4.59 35.46 8.89
C ALA A 477 -3.79 34.34 8.20
N ILE A 478 -3.58 34.42 6.88
CA ILE A 478 -2.79 33.41 6.13
C ILE A 478 -1.36 33.34 6.66
N HIS A 479 -0.70 34.48 6.85
CA HIS A 479 0.66 34.51 7.37
C HIS A 479 0.74 34.09 8.85
N VAL A 480 -0.27 34.40 9.67
CA VAL A 480 -0.37 33.88 11.03
C VAL A 480 -0.50 32.36 11.02
N PHE A 481 -1.40 31.79 10.22
CA PHE A 481 -1.54 30.34 10.13
C PHE A 481 -0.27 29.66 9.63
N CYS A 482 0.41 30.21 8.62
CA CYS A 482 1.69 29.69 8.13
C CYS A 482 2.81 29.81 9.17
N LEU A 483 2.83 30.89 9.95
CA LEU A 483 3.79 31.08 11.04
C LEU A 483 3.55 30.05 12.15
N VAL A 484 2.31 29.92 12.62
CA VAL A 484 1.94 28.98 13.68
C VAL A 484 2.18 27.55 13.23
N SER A 485 1.81 27.17 12.00
CA SER A 485 2.09 25.82 11.49
C SER A 485 3.58 25.52 11.40
N SER A 486 4.40 26.49 10.95
CA SER A 486 5.86 26.34 10.88
C SER A 486 6.47 26.21 12.27
N VAL A 487 5.99 26.99 13.25
CA VAL A 487 6.48 26.95 14.64
C VAL A 487 6.08 25.64 15.31
N VAL A 488 4.83 25.19 15.16
CA VAL A 488 4.35 23.91 15.70
C VAL A 488 5.16 22.76 15.11
N ARG A 489 5.43 22.77 13.79
CA ARG A 489 6.24 21.73 13.16
C ARG A 489 7.70 21.77 13.56
N LEU A 490 8.28 22.96 13.77
CA LEU A 490 9.63 23.09 14.34
C LEU A 490 9.68 22.52 15.76
N GLY A 491 8.67 22.82 16.58
CA GLY A 491 8.51 22.24 17.91
C GLY A 491 8.46 20.72 17.87
N TYR A 492 7.65 20.16 16.95
CA TYR A 492 7.60 18.71 16.71
C TYR A 492 8.98 18.14 16.33
N ILE A 493 9.70 18.74 15.37
CA ILE A 493 11.02 18.22 14.93
C ILE A 493 12.03 18.26 16.09
N ILE A 494 11.98 19.31 16.91
CA ILE A 494 12.84 19.41 18.11
C ILE A 494 12.48 18.30 19.10
N CYS A 495 11.20 18.10 19.39
CA CYS A 495 10.73 17.04 20.29
C CYS A 495 11.10 15.65 19.74
N GLU A 496 10.93 15.42 18.44
CA GLU A 496 11.32 14.19 17.77
C GLU A 496 12.83 13.96 17.91
N ALA A 497 13.66 14.94 17.53
CA ALA A 497 15.11 14.83 17.60
C ALA A 497 15.63 14.63 19.03
N THR A 498 15.01 15.27 20.03
CA THR A 498 15.39 15.07 21.44
C THR A 498 14.96 13.69 21.96
N LEU A 499 13.76 13.22 21.60
CA LEU A 499 13.30 11.87 21.92
C LEU A 499 14.19 10.80 21.27
N VAL A 500 14.65 11.03 20.04
CA VAL A 500 15.55 10.12 19.32
C VAL A 500 16.92 10.00 19.98
N HIS A 501 17.48 11.12 20.48
CA HIS A 501 18.81 11.14 21.09
C HIS A 501 18.83 10.79 22.58
N GLN A 502 17.70 10.95 23.29
CA GLN A 502 17.59 10.69 24.72
C GLN A 502 16.37 9.79 25.04
N PRO A 503 16.43 8.47 24.77
CA PRO A 503 15.29 7.57 24.93
C PRO A 503 14.91 7.22 26.39
N ARG A 504 15.33 8.01 27.39
CA ARG A 504 15.12 7.66 28.81
C ARG A 504 13.75 8.09 29.35
N THR A 505 12.92 7.08 29.59
CA THR A 505 11.82 6.90 30.58
C THR A 505 10.36 7.22 30.18
N ARG A 506 9.49 6.29 30.64
CA ARG A 506 8.01 6.22 30.58
C ARG A 506 7.29 7.56 30.45
N GLU A 507 6.48 7.66 29.39
CA GLU A 507 5.45 8.69 29.15
C GLU A 507 5.87 10.10 29.56
N SER A 508 6.84 10.64 28.83
CA SER A 508 7.26 12.02 29.05
C SER A 508 6.21 12.97 28.46
N LEU A 509 5.99 14.12 29.11
CA LEU A 509 5.22 15.24 28.56
C LEU A 509 5.65 15.56 27.12
N LEU A 510 6.92 15.34 26.80
CA LEU A 510 7.52 15.55 25.49
C LEU A 510 6.94 14.64 24.40
N GLU A 511 6.64 13.37 24.70
CA GLU A 511 5.97 12.44 23.77
C GLU A 511 4.54 12.90 23.49
N ARG A 512 3.81 13.31 24.54
CA ARG A 512 2.45 13.85 24.40
C ARG A 512 2.44 15.14 23.58
N LEU A 513 3.42 16.00 23.80
CA LEU A 513 3.61 17.21 23.00
C LEU A 513 4.01 16.90 21.55
N ALA A 514 4.84 15.88 21.32
CA ALA A 514 5.20 15.45 19.97
C ALA A 514 3.97 14.90 19.20
N GLY A 515 3.16 14.05 19.83
CA GLY A 515 1.95 13.54 19.22
C GLY A 515 0.91 14.63 18.88
N ALA A 516 0.61 15.52 19.83
CA ALA A 516 -0.31 16.65 19.58
C ALA A 516 0.22 17.62 18.50
N SER A 517 1.52 17.94 18.55
CA SER A 517 2.13 18.84 17.54
C SER A 517 2.26 18.19 16.15
N TYR A 518 2.21 16.86 16.05
CA TYR A 518 2.29 16.17 14.77
C TYR A 518 1.08 16.48 13.87
N THR A 519 -0.13 16.37 14.42
CA THR A 519 -1.39 16.51 13.70
C THR A 519 -1.79 17.97 13.46
N ALA A 520 -1.49 18.87 14.41
CA ALA A 520 -1.91 20.27 14.37
C ALA A 520 -1.42 21.06 13.14
N PHE A 521 -0.34 20.63 12.48
CA PHE A 521 0.14 21.23 11.23
C PHE A 521 -0.91 21.19 10.09
N PHE A 522 -1.63 20.08 9.95
CA PHE A 522 -2.54 19.86 8.83
C PHE A 522 -3.77 20.78 8.85
N PRO A 523 -4.53 20.93 9.96
CA PRO A 523 -5.65 21.86 10.00
C PRO A 523 -5.18 23.33 9.92
N LEU A 524 -4.02 23.68 10.46
CA LEU A 524 -3.46 25.04 10.35
C LEU A 524 -3.08 25.38 8.90
N SER A 525 -2.44 24.45 8.19
CA SER A 525 -2.08 24.64 6.78
C SER A 525 -3.31 24.59 5.85
N ALA A 526 -4.32 23.78 6.17
CA ALA A 526 -5.62 23.80 5.50
C ALA A 526 -6.37 25.11 5.75
N ALA A 527 -6.35 25.65 6.97
CA ALA A 527 -6.94 26.95 7.32
C ALA A 527 -6.30 28.09 6.50
N ALA A 528 -4.97 28.09 6.35
CA ALA A 528 -4.27 29.04 5.49
C ALA A 528 -4.75 28.96 4.03
N PHE A 529 -4.95 27.75 3.50
CA PHE A 529 -5.45 27.56 2.14
C PHE A 529 -6.93 27.95 1.98
N LEU A 530 -7.78 27.66 2.99
CA LEU A 530 -9.18 28.10 3.00
C LEU A 530 -9.29 29.63 3.03
N CYS A 531 -8.37 30.32 3.72
CA CYS A 531 -8.29 31.78 3.65
C CYS A 531 -7.94 32.28 2.24
N ILE A 532 -7.05 31.59 1.50
CA ILE A 532 -6.79 31.90 0.09
C ILE A 532 -8.06 31.65 -0.76
N CYS A 533 -8.77 30.56 -0.52
CA CYS A 533 -10.03 30.27 -1.22
C CYS A 533 -11.08 31.34 -0.94
N GLN A 534 -11.18 31.82 0.30
CA GLN A 534 -12.06 32.92 0.68
C GLN A 534 -11.65 34.23 0.01
N TYR A 535 -10.35 34.48 -0.18
CA TYR A 535 -9.87 35.63 -0.93
C TYR A 535 -10.32 35.56 -2.39
N TRP A 536 -10.18 34.39 -3.02
CA TRP A 536 -10.66 34.17 -4.38
C TRP A 536 -12.17 34.32 -4.52
N LEU A 537 -12.96 33.85 -3.54
CA LEU A 537 -14.41 34.06 -3.53
C LEU A 537 -14.79 35.53 -3.40
N ARG A 538 -14.13 36.30 -2.52
CA ARG A 538 -14.40 37.75 -2.41
C ARG A 538 -14.12 38.48 -3.70
N LEU A 539 -13.09 38.06 -4.42
CA LEU A 539 -12.77 38.62 -5.72
C LEU A 539 -13.85 38.28 -6.76
N ILE A 540 -14.39 37.06 -6.74
CA ILE A 540 -15.53 36.68 -7.59
C ILE A 540 -16.76 37.52 -7.22
N ASP A 541 -17.09 37.63 -5.94
CA ASP A 541 -18.23 38.41 -5.46
C ASP A 541 -18.11 39.89 -5.85
N PHE A 542 -16.89 40.46 -5.77
CA PHE A 542 -16.60 41.80 -6.25
C PHE A 542 -16.85 41.96 -7.76
N MET A 543 -16.40 40.99 -8.57
CA MET A 543 -16.64 40.98 -10.01
C MET A 543 -18.13 40.82 -10.37
N ASP A 544 -18.86 40.04 -9.58
CA ASP A 544 -20.29 39.77 -9.75
C ASP A 544 -21.17 40.84 -9.06
N GLN A 545 -20.58 41.89 -8.47
CA GLN A 545 -21.24 42.95 -7.69
C GLN A 545 -22.17 42.41 -6.59
N ALA A 546 -21.83 41.26 -6.02
CA ALA A 546 -22.58 40.62 -4.96
C ALA A 546 -22.33 41.31 -3.61
N VAL A 547 -23.35 41.33 -2.75
CA VAL A 547 -23.25 41.90 -1.39
C VAL A 547 -22.40 40.99 -0.51
N GLU A 548 -21.37 41.55 0.14
CA GLU A 548 -20.54 40.80 1.09
C GLU A 548 -21.39 40.21 2.22
N LYS A 549 -21.33 38.89 2.38
CA LYS A 549 -21.99 38.21 3.49
C LYS A 549 -21.20 38.38 4.78
N PRO A 550 -21.88 38.56 5.94
CA PRO A 550 -21.20 38.61 7.22
C PRO A 550 -20.46 37.30 7.51
N TRP A 551 -19.38 37.37 8.30
CA TRP A 551 -18.43 36.28 8.49
C TRP A 551 -19.06 34.95 8.97
N TYR A 552 -20.11 35.01 9.78
CA TYR A 552 -20.81 33.83 10.32
C TYR A 552 -21.71 33.13 9.29
N GLN A 553 -21.96 33.75 8.13
CA GLN A 553 -22.68 33.14 7.01
C GLN A 553 -21.73 32.61 5.93
N ASN A 554 -20.41 32.79 6.10
CA ASN A 554 -19.43 32.30 5.14
C ASN A 554 -19.07 30.83 5.45
N PRO A 555 -19.42 29.87 4.57
CA PRO A 555 -19.24 28.46 4.84
C PRO A 555 -17.76 28.06 4.98
N LEU A 556 -16.84 28.77 4.30
CA LEU A 556 -15.40 28.52 4.44
C LEU A 556 -14.84 28.93 5.81
N ILE A 557 -15.37 30.01 6.39
CA ILE A 557 -14.93 30.48 7.72
C ILE A 557 -15.47 29.51 8.79
N LEU A 558 -16.73 29.08 8.66
CA LEU A 558 -17.31 28.07 9.54
C LEU A 558 -16.55 26.74 9.45
N LEU A 559 -16.19 26.31 8.24
CA LEU A 559 -15.39 25.10 8.02
C LEU A 559 -13.99 25.21 8.66
N CYS A 560 -13.34 26.38 8.52
CA CYS A 560 -12.06 26.65 9.17
C CYS A 560 -12.16 26.58 10.70
N LEU A 561 -13.18 27.20 11.30
CA LEU A 561 -13.41 27.13 12.76
C LEU A 561 -13.69 25.71 13.23
N LEU A 562 -14.50 24.96 12.48
CA LEU A 562 -14.79 23.56 12.77
C LEU A 562 -13.50 22.72 12.82
N PHE A 563 -12.59 22.91 11.86
CA PHE A 563 -11.31 22.18 11.83
C PHE A 563 -10.46 22.48 13.05
N LEU A 564 -10.34 23.75 13.42
CA LEU A 564 -9.54 24.16 14.57
C LEU A 564 -10.13 23.66 15.90
N ILE A 565 -11.47 23.63 16.02
CA ILE A 565 -12.15 23.11 17.23
C ILE A 565 -11.94 21.60 17.34
N LEU A 566 -12.07 20.86 16.24
CA LEU A 566 -11.90 19.40 16.24
C LEU A 566 -10.45 19.00 16.52
N GLU A 567 -9.47 19.72 15.97
CA GLU A 567 -8.06 19.53 16.32
C GLU A 567 -7.79 19.89 17.79
N ALA A 568 -8.30 21.02 18.29
CA ALA A 568 -8.11 21.38 19.69
C ALA A 568 -8.73 20.34 20.65
N GLY A 569 -9.87 19.76 20.26
CA GLY A 569 -10.49 18.64 20.99
C GLY A 569 -9.62 17.38 20.95
N HIS A 570 -9.06 17.05 19.79
CA HIS A 570 -8.12 15.94 19.64
C HIS A 570 -6.86 16.15 20.49
N ASP A 571 -6.20 17.30 20.40
CA ASP A 571 -5.02 17.65 21.18
C ASP A 571 -5.30 17.61 22.69
N PHE A 572 -6.47 18.10 23.11
CA PHE A 572 -6.88 18.01 24.51
C PHE A 572 -7.02 16.56 24.97
N MET A 573 -7.70 15.72 24.20
CA MET A 573 -7.85 14.28 24.51
C MET A 573 -6.49 13.57 24.52
N TYR A 574 -5.60 13.91 23.59
CA TYR A 574 -4.25 13.36 23.49
C TYR A 574 -3.40 13.70 24.72
N LEU A 575 -3.48 14.94 25.21
CA LEU A 575 -2.78 15.38 26.42
C LEU A 575 -3.29 14.69 27.70
N GLN A 576 -4.57 14.29 27.74
CA GLN A 576 -5.19 13.57 28.86
C GLN A 576 -4.81 12.07 28.94
N GLY A 577 -4.26 11.50 27.87
CA GLY A 577 -3.71 10.13 27.87
C GLY A 577 -4.74 9.01 27.63
N GLU A 578 -5.87 9.28 26.97
CA GLU A 578 -6.81 8.21 26.55
C GLU A 578 -6.43 7.57 25.19
N HIS A 579 -6.58 6.24 25.08
CA HIS A 579 -5.85 5.36 24.15
C HIS A 579 -6.35 5.25 22.67
N PHE A 580 -5.35 5.23 21.77
CA PHE A 580 -5.08 4.42 20.54
C PHE A 580 -6.16 4.18 19.47
N VAL A 581 -7.40 3.84 19.81
CA VAL A 581 -8.42 3.47 18.78
C VAL A 581 -8.87 4.70 17.98
N LEU A 582 -8.85 5.88 18.61
CA LEU A 582 -9.20 7.13 17.96
C LEU A 582 -8.15 7.64 16.97
N GLU A 583 -6.87 7.26 17.08
CA GLU A 583 -5.82 7.82 16.21
C GLU A 583 -6.01 7.41 14.74
N GLY A 584 -6.26 6.12 14.48
CA GLY A 584 -6.49 5.63 13.11
C GLY A 584 -7.75 6.24 12.48
N MET A 585 -8.82 6.40 13.27
CA MET A 585 -10.06 7.03 12.83
C MET A 585 -9.88 8.53 12.60
N TYR A 586 -9.15 9.21 13.49
CA TYR A 586 -8.86 10.63 13.41
C TYR A 586 -7.99 10.94 12.18
N PHE A 587 -6.96 10.14 11.95
CA PHE A 587 -6.07 10.30 10.81
C PHE A 587 -6.76 10.05 9.47
N PHE A 588 -7.64 9.04 9.40
CA PHE A 588 -8.50 8.81 8.23
C PHE A 588 -9.48 9.97 7.99
N TRP A 589 -10.05 10.51 9.06
CA TRP A 589 -10.96 11.66 8.98
C TRP A 589 -10.23 12.93 8.49
N LEU A 590 -9.05 13.24 9.05
CA LEU A 590 -8.20 14.36 8.65
C LEU A 590 -7.76 14.24 7.18
N SER A 591 -7.49 13.02 6.73
CA SER A 591 -7.18 12.68 5.35
C SER A 591 -8.35 12.97 4.39
N CYS A 592 -9.56 12.53 4.75
CA CYS A 592 -10.77 12.82 3.97
C CYS A 592 -11.03 14.33 3.86
N LEU A 593 -10.82 15.08 4.95
CA LEU A 593 -10.97 16.53 4.96
C LEU A 593 -9.94 17.25 4.09
N SER A 594 -8.68 16.83 4.13
CA SER A 594 -7.62 17.40 3.31
C SER A 594 -7.95 17.28 1.82
N VAL A 595 -8.43 16.10 1.39
CA VAL A 595 -8.91 15.89 0.02
C VAL A 595 -10.12 16.78 -0.30
N GLY A 596 -11.10 16.85 0.60
CA GLY A 596 -12.29 17.71 0.43
C GLY A 596 -11.94 19.18 0.23
N THR A 597 -11.01 19.72 1.04
CA THR A 597 -10.55 21.12 0.89
C THR A 597 -9.75 21.34 -0.38
N ALA A 598 -8.93 20.37 -0.80
CA ALA A 598 -8.20 20.41 -2.07
C ALA A 598 -9.13 20.47 -3.30
N PHE A 599 -10.21 19.69 -3.31
CA PHE A 599 -11.22 19.75 -4.38
C PHE A 599 -11.97 21.08 -4.41
N LEU A 600 -12.36 21.57 -3.23
CA LEU A 600 -13.04 22.86 -3.09
C LEU A 600 -12.16 24.00 -3.60
N GLY A 601 -10.87 24.01 -3.26
CA GLY A 601 -9.93 25.03 -3.73
C GLY A 601 -9.70 25.04 -5.24
N VAL A 602 -9.64 23.87 -5.89
CA VAL A 602 -9.57 23.78 -7.37
C VAL A 602 -10.86 24.28 -8.01
N SER A 603 -12.01 23.92 -7.45
CA SER A 603 -13.31 24.38 -7.96
C SER A 603 -13.44 25.90 -7.91
N ILE A 604 -13.07 26.51 -6.77
CA ILE A 604 -13.08 27.96 -6.59
C ILE A 604 -12.07 28.64 -7.52
N ALA A 605 -10.83 28.14 -7.60
CA ALA A 605 -9.80 28.70 -8.49
C ALA A 605 -10.22 28.63 -9.96
N TRP A 606 -10.88 27.55 -10.37
CA TRP A 606 -11.40 27.40 -11.73
C TRP A 606 -12.59 28.30 -12.01
N HIS A 607 -13.48 28.50 -11.02
CA HIS A 607 -14.57 29.47 -11.14
C HIS A 607 -14.04 30.89 -11.28
N LEU A 608 -13.08 31.27 -10.43
CA LEU A 608 -12.38 32.55 -10.53
C LEU A 608 -11.73 32.72 -11.90
N TYR A 609 -11.05 31.70 -12.41
CA TYR A 609 -10.47 31.73 -13.75
C TYR A 609 -11.51 32.05 -14.82
N ARG A 610 -12.63 31.32 -14.84
CA ARG A 610 -13.69 31.53 -15.85
C ARG A 610 -14.23 32.94 -15.82
N ARG A 611 -14.46 33.48 -14.62
CA ARG A 611 -14.93 34.86 -14.44
C ARG A 611 -13.89 35.88 -14.89
N MET A 612 -12.64 35.79 -14.42
CA MET A 612 -11.57 36.72 -14.81
C MET A 612 -11.27 36.69 -16.31
N ARG A 613 -11.35 35.54 -16.97
CA ARG A 613 -11.18 35.41 -18.43
C ARG A 613 -12.23 36.21 -19.20
N SER A 614 -13.43 36.40 -18.64
CA SER A 614 -14.46 37.22 -19.27
C SER A 614 -14.24 38.72 -19.10
N TRP A 615 -13.38 39.13 -18.14
CA TRP A 615 -13.15 40.53 -17.75
C TRP A 615 -11.86 41.15 -18.30
N LEU A 616 -10.78 40.38 -18.51
CA LEU A 616 -9.46 40.90 -18.94
C LEU A 616 -9.15 40.63 -20.43
N THR A 617 -8.55 41.61 -21.12
CA THR A 617 -8.02 41.46 -22.48
C THR A 617 -6.78 40.56 -22.52
N ALA A 618 -6.58 39.87 -23.66
CA ALA A 618 -5.93 38.57 -23.75
C ALA A 618 -4.46 38.44 -23.26
N ASP A 619 -3.65 39.51 -23.29
CA ASP A 619 -2.20 39.34 -23.16
C ASP A 619 -1.65 39.50 -21.73
N ALA A 620 -2.16 40.43 -20.92
CA ALA A 620 -1.70 40.63 -19.54
C ALA A 620 -2.35 39.66 -18.54
N GLY A 621 -3.59 39.24 -18.80
CA GLY A 621 -4.33 38.33 -17.92
C GLY A 621 -3.75 36.91 -17.89
N ASN A 622 -3.15 36.43 -18.98
CA ASN A 622 -2.73 35.03 -19.15
C ASN A 622 -1.57 34.59 -18.24
N ALA A 623 -0.60 35.47 -17.98
CA ALA A 623 0.59 35.13 -17.18
C ALA A 623 0.27 35.03 -15.68
N VAL A 624 -0.49 35.99 -15.16
CA VAL A 624 -0.99 35.99 -13.78
C VAL A 624 -1.98 34.83 -13.58
N PHE A 625 -2.84 34.58 -14.57
CA PHE A 625 -3.80 33.49 -14.60
C PHE A 625 -3.15 32.10 -14.44
N LYS A 626 -2.11 31.83 -15.23
CA LYS A 626 -1.41 30.54 -15.17
C LYS A 626 -0.83 30.30 -13.77
N ARG A 627 -0.35 31.34 -13.09
CA ARG A 627 0.24 31.22 -11.76
C ARG A 627 -0.79 30.80 -10.70
N THR A 628 -1.98 31.42 -10.66
CA THR A 628 -3.02 31.10 -9.65
C THR A 628 -3.63 29.71 -9.84
N LEU A 629 -3.91 29.30 -11.07
CA LEU A 629 -4.46 27.97 -11.33
C LEU A 629 -3.40 26.88 -11.09
N VAL A 630 -2.15 27.12 -11.48
CA VAL A 630 -1.04 26.20 -11.22
C VAL A 630 -0.75 26.11 -9.72
N SER A 631 -0.81 27.21 -8.97
CA SER A 631 -0.61 27.17 -7.51
C SER A 631 -1.72 26.38 -6.82
N SER A 632 -2.99 26.58 -7.20
CA SER A 632 -4.11 25.79 -6.65
C SER A 632 -3.98 24.31 -6.99
N ALA A 633 -3.66 23.97 -8.25
CA ALA A 633 -3.47 22.58 -8.67
C ALA A 633 -2.28 21.90 -7.97
N LEU A 634 -1.17 22.61 -7.75
CA LEU A 634 0.00 22.10 -7.05
C LEU A 634 -0.27 21.88 -5.56
N VAL A 635 -0.99 22.81 -4.92
CA VAL A 635 -1.42 22.67 -3.52
C VAL A 635 -2.32 21.44 -3.37
N SER A 636 -3.30 21.26 -4.26
CA SER A 636 -4.19 20.09 -4.24
C SER A 636 -3.49 18.78 -4.57
N ALA A 637 -2.55 18.77 -5.52
CA ALA A 637 -1.73 17.60 -5.80
C ALA A 637 -0.86 17.20 -4.59
N SER A 638 -0.31 18.19 -3.88
CA SER A 638 0.49 17.97 -2.68
C SER A 638 -0.35 17.32 -1.56
N SER A 639 -1.59 17.75 -1.36
CA SER A 639 -2.52 17.13 -0.40
C SER A 639 -2.83 15.66 -0.72
N VAL A 640 -3.00 15.31 -2.01
CA VAL A 640 -3.21 13.92 -2.45
C VAL A 640 -1.94 13.08 -2.25
N CYS A 641 -0.76 13.63 -2.55
CA CYS A 641 0.51 12.95 -2.30
C CYS A 641 0.72 12.68 -0.80
N MET A 642 0.37 13.62 0.08
CA MET A 642 0.40 13.41 1.53
C MET A 642 -0.51 12.26 1.95
N LEU A 643 -1.73 12.15 1.39
CA LEU A 643 -2.63 11.02 1.67
C LEU A 643 -2.02 9.67 1.24
N ILE A 644 -1.45 9.59 0.05
CA ILE A 644 -0.82 8.36 -0.43
C ILE A 644 0.33 7.98 0.49
N LEU A 645 1.17 8.94 0.86
CA LEU A 645 2.31 8.72 1.75
C LEU A 645 1.87 8.23 3.13
N SER A 646 0.80 8.81 3.67
CA SER A 646 0.14 8.38 4.90
C SER A 646 -0.34 6.92 4.85
N VAL A 647 -0.92 6.48 3.74
CA VAL A 647 -1.32 5.08 3.53
C VAL A 647 -0.11 4.17 3.43
N VAL A 648 0.93 4.56 2.69
CA VAL A 648 2.18 3.79 2.56
C VAL A 648 2.89 3.66 3.92
N GLN A 649 2.92 4.73 4.72
CA GLN A 649 3.45 4.70 6.07
C GLN A 649 2.65 3.72 6.95
N ALA A 650 1.32 3.70 6.85
CA ALA A 650 0.48 2.78 7.62
C ALA A 650 0.61 1.31 7.18
N LEU A 651 0.83 1.04 5.90
CA LEU A 651 0.88 -0.33 5.37
C LEU A 651 2.29 -0.94 5.42
N VAL A 652 3.32 -0.16 5.12
CA VAL A 652 4.70 -0.63 4.90
C VAL A 652 5.67 0.05 5.85
N GLY A 653 5.57 1.38 5.98
CA GLY A 653 6.44 2.17 6.86
C GLY A 653 6.29 1.85 8.34
N ARG A 654 5.24 1.13 8.74
CA ARG A 654 5.04 0.64 10.11
C ARG A 654 5.76 -0.66 10.43
N TYR A 655 6.42 -1.27 9.45
CA TYR A 655 7.11 -2.54 9.57
C TYR A 655 8.61 -2.38 9.31
N PHE A 656 8.99 -1.64 8.27
CA PHE A 656 10.39 -1.58 7.82
C PHE A 656 11.05 -0.19 8.05
N PRO A 657 12.33 -0.14 8.46
CA PRO A 657 13.00 1.10 8.87
C PRO A 657 13.25 2.07 7.72
N TRP A 658 13.69 1.58 6.56
CA TRP A 658 13.95 2.44 5.40
C TRP A 658 12.66 3.03 4.81
N PRO A 659 11.60 2.24 4.54
CA PRO A 659 10.31 2.79 4.16
C PRO A 659 9.73 3.79 5.18
N CYS A 660 9.96 3.59 6.48
CA CYS A 660 9.56 4.55 7.50
C CYS A 660 10.29 5.90 7.34
N PHE A 661 11.62 5.85 7.26
CA PHE A 661 12.46 7.03 7.10
C PHE A 661 12.20 7.76 5.79
N GLU A 662 12.01 7.04 4.69
CA GLU A 662 11.62 7.60 3.40
C GLU A 662 10.28 8.34 3.48
N CYS A 663 9.30 7.80 4.22
CA CYS A 663 8.04 8.48 4.48
C CYS A 663 8.24 9.76 5.29
N TRP A 664 9.10 9.76 6.32
CA TRP A 664 9.38 10.96 7.12
C TRP A 664 10.03 12.07 6.27
N VAL A 665 11.09 11.73 5.53
CA VAL A 665 11.80 12.67 4.66
C VAL A 665 10.85 13.23 3.59
N THR A 666 10.14 12.36 2.88
CA THR A 666 9.21 12.76 1.81
C THR A 666 8.06 13.60 2.37
N GLY A 667 7.55 13.23 3.55
CA GLY A 667 6.47 13.96 4.22
C GLY A 667 6.87 15.39 4.54
N ARG A 668 8.04 15.59 5.18
CA ARG A 668 8.54 16.94 5.50
C ARG A 668 8.83 17.78 4.26
N LEU A 669 9.34 17.18 3.19
CA LEU A 669 9.55 17.89 1.92
C LEU A 669 8.24 18.35 1.30
N LEU A 670 7.20 17.50 1.32
CA LEU A 670 5.87 17.86 0.83
C LEU A 670 5.24 18.98 1.67
N GLU A 671 5.41 18.95 2.99
CA GLU A 671 4.90 20.00 3.89
C GLU A 671 5.57 21.36 3.63
N LEU A 672 6.89 21.39 3.46
CA LEU A 672 7.63 22.60 3.09
C LEU A 672 7.20 23.12 1.72
N ALA A 673 7.08 22.22 0.73
CA ALA A 673 6.59 22.58 -0.59
C ALA A 673 5.18 23.18 -0.51
N TYR A 674 4.28 22.58 0.28
CA TYR A 674 2.93 23.07 0.50
C TYR A 674 2.93 24.51 1.07
N LEU A 675 3.68 24.76 2.14
CA LEU A 675 3.79 26.10 2.73
C LEU A 675 4.38 27.13 1.77
N VAL A 676 5.42 26.75 1.01
CA VAL A 676 6.00 27.61 -0.03
C VAL A 676 4.94 27.97 -1.06
N MET A 677 4.16 27.00 -1.54
CA MET A 677 3.10 27.25 -2.51
C MET A 677 2.00 28.17 -1.97
N VAL A 678 1.59 27.97 -0.71
CA VAL A 678 0.62 28.85 -0.02
C VAL A 678 1.18 30.28 0.12
N LEU A 679 2.42 30.45 0.58
CA LEU A 679 3.05 31.76 0.74
C LEU A 679 3.31 32.48 -0.59
N LEU A 680 3.63 31.73 -1.65
CA LEU A 680 3.78 32.27 -3.00
C LEU A 680 2.43 32.69 -3.60
N ALA A 681 1.35 31.97 -3.31
CA ALA A 681 0.02 32.29 -3.79
C ALA A 681 -0.52 33.62 -3.22
N VAL A 682 -0.01 34.09 -2.07
CA VAL A 682 -0.42 35.36 -1.45
C VAL A 682 0.23 36.59 -2.10
N GLY A 683 1.43 36.48 -2.70
CA GLY A 683 2.07 37.55 -3.49
C GLY A 683 2.53 38.83 -2.73
N ARG A 684 3.58 39.51 -3.24
CA ARG A 684 4.22 40.71 -2.64
C ARG A 684 3.38 41.98 -2.86
N ALA A 685 2.95 42.64 -1.78
CA ALA A 685 2.73 44.09 -1.78
C ALA A 685 4.07 44.80 -1.53
N GLU A 686 4.91 44.96 -2.55
CA GLU A 686 6.03 45.90 -2.50
C GLU A 686 5.57 47.18 -3.20
N ALA A 687 5.48 48.28 -2.45
CA ALA A 687 5.29 49.61 -3.02
C ALA A 687 6.52 49.95 -3.89
N PRO A 688 6.34 50.59 -5.06
CA PRO A 688 7.47 51.06 -5.83
C PRO A 688 8.20 52.16 -5.05
N GLU A 689 9.40 51.85 -4.53
CA GLU A 689 10.37 52.88 -4.19
C GLU A 689 10.78 53.60 -5.48
N GLY A 690 10.44 54.89 -5.57
CA GLY A 690 10.90 55.79 -6.63
C GLY A 690 9.81 56.40 -7.51
N LEU A 691 8.96 57.27 -6.93
CA LEU A 691 8.43 58.41 -7.68
C LEU A 691 9.32 59.62 -7.38
N ALA A 692 10.44 59.67 -8.11
CA ALA A 692 11.13 60.91 -8.39
C ALA A 692 10.41 61.62 -9.56
N SER A 693 10.37 62.95 -9.46
CA SER A 693 9.91 63.99 -10.38
C SER A 693 9.93 63.67 -11.89
N PRO A 694 8.97 64.18 -12.69
CA PRO A 694 8.93 63.96 -14.12
C PRO A 694 10.03 64.77 -14.83
N ASN A 695 11.12 64.10 -15.20
CA ASN A 695 11.95 64.38 -16.38
C ASN A 695 13.12 63.41 -16.44
N ASN A 696 13.00 62.35 -17.25
CA ASN A 696 14.04 61.89 -18.18
C ASN A 696 13.65 60.54 -18.80
N SER A 697 13.73 60.51 -20.13
CA SER A 697 13.59 59.35 -21.01
C SER A 697 14.80 58.41 -20.93
N VAL A 698 14.63 57.12 -20.60
CA VAL A 698 15.46 55.98 -21.07
C VAL A 698 14.66 54.65 -21.05
N LEU A 699 14.97 53.80 -22.04
CA LEU A 699 14.48 52.49 -22.51
C LEU A 699 13.90 51.41 -21.56
N PRO A 700 13.19 50.40 -22.13
CA PRO A 700 12.38 49.41 -21.40
C PRO A 700 13.19 48.19 -20.92
N GLY A 701 12.97 47.82 -19.66
CA GLY A 701 13.45 46.58 -19.05
C GLY A 701 12.42 46.07 -18.05
N LEU A 702 11.98 44.83 -18.26
CA LEU A 702 11.00 44.04 -17.50
C LEU A 702 10.93 44.37 -15.99
N ARG A 703 9.74 44.76 -15.51
CA ARG A 703 9.40 44.75 -14.09
C ARG A 703 8.04 44.05 -13.89
N GLU A 704 8.08 42.93 -13.17
CA GLU A 704 6.91 42.16 -12.77
C GLU A 704 6.13 42.91 -11.68
N SER A 705 4.85 43.24 -11.94
CA SER A 705 3.93 43.85 -10.97
C SER A 705 2.90 42.84 -10.45
N SER A 706 2.39 43.08 -9.24
CA SER A 706 1.48 42.19 -8.50
C SER A 706 0.00 42.45 -8.77
N PHE A 707 -0.82 41.47 -8.38
CA PHE A 707 -2.28 41.36 -8.54
C PHE A 707 -3.09 42.57 -8.03
N ALA A 708 -2.62 43.26 -6.99
CA ALA A 708 -3.39 44.32 -6.33
C ALA A 708 -3.36 45.67 -7.09
N GLU A 709 -2.33 45.94 -7.88
CA GLU A 709 -2.16 47.23 -8.56
C GLU A 709 -2.88 47.30 -9.92
N SER A 710 -2.98 46.18 -10.66
CA SER A 710 -3.64 46.19 -11.98
C SER A 710 -5.16 46.38 -11.91
N VAL A 711 -5.78 45.97 -10.81
CA VAL A 711 -7.23 46.09 -10.61
C VAL A 711 -7.60 47.45 -9.99
N THR A 712 -6.74 48.03 -9.17
CA THR A 712 -7.00 49.33 -8.53
C THR A 712 -6.59 50.53 -9.40
N SER A 713 -5.60 50.41 -10.30
CA SER A 713 -5.21 51.51 -11.19
C SER A 713 -6.12 51.72 -12.40
N GLN A 714 -7.01 50.76 -12.72
CA GLN A 714 -8.01 50.91 -13.78
C GLN A 714 -9.41 51.32 -13.26
N GLY A 715 -9.56 51.44 -11.94
CA GLY A 715 -10.79 51.91 -11.28
C GLY A 715 -10.65 53.31 -10.70
N SER A 716 -10.36 54.32 -11.52
CA SER A 716 -10.60 55.71 -11.13
C SER A 716 -12.10 56.02 -11.24
N PRO A 717 -12.79 56.44 -10.17
CA PRO A 717 -14.13 57.01 -10.25
C PRO A 717 -14.01 58.45 -10.78
N GLY A 718 -13.78 58.60 -12.08
CA GLY A 718 -13.53 59.90 -12.68
C GLY A 718 -13.66 59.84 -14.19
N GLY A 719 -14.87 59.55 -14.69
CA GLY A 719 -15.11 59.46 -16.13
C GLY A 719 -16.58 59.47 -16.58
N TRP A 720 -17.55 59.71 -15.69
CA TRP A 720 -18.98 59.63 -16.03
C TRP A 720 -19.78 60.93 -15.86
N GLU A 721 -19.14 62.08 -15.62
CA GLU A 721 -19.84 63.38 -15.44
C GLU A 721 -19.71 64.38 -16.61
N ALA A 722 -19.32 63.97 -17.82
CA ALA A 722 -19.17 64.91 -18.95
C ALA A 722 -19.88 64.53 -20.25
N LYS A 723 -21.01 63.80 -20.20
CA LYS A 723 -21.82 63.51 -21.40
C LYS A 723 -23.34 63.48 -21.18
N LEU A 724 -23.84 64.29 -20.25
CA LEU A 724 -25.29 64.54 -20.05
C LEU A 724 -25.64 66.04 -20.00
N SER A 725 -24.90 66.88 -20.72
CA SER A 725 -25.38 68.22 -21.10
C SER A 725 -25.00 68.56 -22.55
N LYS A 726 -25.66 67.89 -23.50
CA LYS A 726 -26.04 68.41 -24.82
C LYS A 726 -26.93 67.41 -25.54
#